data_AF-A0A6J6YDL1-F1
#
_entry.id   AF-A0A6J6YDL1-F1
#
_cell.length_a   1.000
_cell.length_b   1.000
_cell.length_c   1.000
_cell.angle_alpha   90.00
_cell.angle_beta   90.00
_cell.angle_gamma   90.00
#
_symmetry.space_group_name_H-M   'P 1'
#
loop_
_entity.id
_entity.type
_entity.pdbx_description
1 polymer ?
#
loop_
_entity_poly.entity_id
_entity_poly.type
_entity_poly.pdbx_seq_one_letter_code
_entity_poly.pdbx_strand_id
1 'polypeptide(L)'
;MARLFRERCFSGLNWRYGASTLLKKAEARLEDELTTVRTLGYESYFLTVADITDTARASGIRVAARGSGAGSLICHVLGISGVEPIAHGLLMERFCSPLRRALPDIDIDVESARRLEIYNQVFSKYGDPNWRKPGNSSRCATVAMVDTYRARHAIRDTGAALGLPPMEIDLIAKSIPHVRARNISQALDNLPELKNLNLNTPLIKMAIGLAERLDGLPRNLSMHPCAIVLSDGAFLDRAPIQINASGYPMVQFDKDDVEAIGLLKLDVLGVRMQSSLSYAVQEIERSQGITVDLDSIPLDDPKTFELIQSTKTLGLFQIESPGQRELIGKFAPETFTDLIIDISLFRPGPVKSDMIKPFLNARHGWKSPQIFHPDLYEALHETEGVVVFHEQVIRIISTLTGISFAEADEKRRALSSPEGQQEVCDWFYPAALSKGYQLPVVTEIWEVLRAFASFGFCKAHAAAFALPTYQSAWLKTHYPAAFLAGVLTHDPGMYPKRLMMDEVRQLGIGIGVVDVNHSTRNHRVEVVGGRESIRLALQDISGISDGEITSIENGQPYLDLADFVRRSGASQPICEALVLIGGFDSLYNGLNRRDLLLNVNNLYRWSRSATRLGGGQLTLGFTPELEASGLPKMTKREKVSYELDHLGMDVSHHVIEFYAAFLNEIGAVRSSELLAQRSESSVLVAGIKVALQTPPVRSGRRVIFLTLNDGYGCSDITFFEDMQSSYAQLLYGSSLFLIRGIIRRTGARGISLRATGAWELSAEFEKWRNLTVCER
;
A
#
# COMPACT_ATOMS: atom_id res chain seq x y z
N MET A 1 -35.74 -10.71 13.84
CA MET A 1 -34.37 -10.17 13.71
C MET A 1 -33.58 -10.26 15.02
N ALA A 2 -33.97 -9.59 16.10
CA ALA A 2 -33.22 -9.60 17.37
C ALA A 2 -32.90 -11.01 17.93
N ARG A 3 -33.86 -11.94 17.89
CA ARG A 3 -33.64 -13.34 18.31
C ARG A 3 -32.55 -14.04 17.47
N LEU A 4 -32.67 -13.96 16.15
CA LEU A 4 -31.70 -14.54 15.20
C LEU A 4 -30.30 -13.96 15.41
N PHE A 5 -30.21 -12.64 15.58
CA PHE A 5 -28.96 -11.94 15.83
C PHE A 5 -28.27 -12.45 17.09
N ARG A 6 -29.03 -12.56 18.19
CA ARG A 6 -28.54 -13.09 19.46
C ARG A 6 -28.06 -14.54 19.33
N GLU A 7 -28.87 -15.43 18.78
CA GLU A 7 -28.51 -16.85 18.58
C GLU A 7 -27.21 -17.00 17.77
N ARG A 8 -27.05 -16.19 16.72
CA ARG A 8 -25.83 -16.17 15.90
C ARG A 8 -24.60 -15.69 16.67
N CYS A 9 -24.73 -14.64 17.49
CA CYS A 9 -23.62 -14.14 18.30
C CYS A 9 -23.16 -15.16 19.34
N PHE A 10 -24.09 -15.84 20.04
CA PHE A 10 -23.75 -16.89 21.01
C PHE A 10 -23.12 -18.12 20.35
N SER A 11 -23.57 -18.50 19.15
CA SER A 11 -22.91 -19.54 18.37
C SER A 11 -21.47 -19.16 18.02
N GLY A 12 -21.26 -17.92 17.57
CA GLY A 12 -19.92 -17.38 17.29
C GLY A 12 -19.02 -17.28 18.52
N LEU A 13 -19.60 -17.01 19.69
CA LEU A 13 -18.87 -17.00 20.97
C LEU A 13 -18.31 -18.38 21.29
N ASN A 14 -19.11 -19.44 21.12
CA ASN A 14 -18.64 -20.81 21.31
C ASN A 14 -17.54 -21.19 20.31
N TRP A 15 -17.67 -20.74 19.06
CA TRP A 15 -16.64 -20.95 18.03
C TRP A 15 -15.29 -20.32 18.39
N ARG A 16 -15.27 -19.09 18.93
CA ARG A 16 -14.02 -18.37 19.25
C ARG A 16 -13.48 -18.64 20.66
N TYR A 17 -14.35 -18.82 21.65
CA TYR A 17 -13.99 -18.86 23.08
C TYR A 17 -14.31 -20.18 23.77
N GLY A 18 -14.83 -21.21 23.08
CA GLY A 18 -15.30 -22.45 23.70
C GLY A 18 -14.28 -23.16 24.60
N ALA A 19 -12.98 -22.99 24.34
CA ALA A 19 -11.88 -23.53 25.15
C ALA A 19 -11.04 -22.46 25.87
N SER A 20 -11.43 -21.18 25.81
CA SER A 20 -10.63 -20.05 26.31
C SER A 20 -10.93 -19.74 27.78
N THR A 21 -9.91 -19.32 28.52
CA THR A 21 -10.04 -18.80 29.88
C THR A 21 -10.79 -17.47 29.93
N LEU A 22 -10.93 -16.78 28.78
CA LEU A 22 -11.64 -15.51 28.64
C LEU A 22 -13.16 -15.65 28.48
N LEU A 23 -13.69 -16.88 28.36
CA LEU A 23 -15.11 -17.13 28.04
C LEU A 23 -16.07 -16.31 28.92
N LYS A 24 -15.90 -16.33 30.26
CA LYS A 24 -16.77 -15.59 31.18
C LYS A 24 -16.74 -14.07 30.97
N LYS A 25 -15.55 -13.52 30.68
CA LYS A 25 -15.40 -12.09 30.38
C LYS A 25 -16.06 -11.75 29.04
N ALA A 26 -15.91 -12.63 28.05
CA ALA A 26 -16.50 -12.47 26.72
C ALA A 26 -18.03 -12.59 26.76
N GLU A 27 -18.60 -13.51 27.54
CA GLU A 27 -20.05 -13.62 27.76
C GLU A 27 -20.63 -12.32 28.35
N ALA A 28 -20.01 -11.78 29.41
CA ALA A 28 -20.45 -10.54 30.02
C ALA A 28 -20.37 -9.37 29.04
N ARG A 29 -19.25 -9.22 28.32
CA ARG A 29 -19.09 -8.18 27.31
C ARG A 29 -20.09 -8.32 26.17
N LEU A 30 -20.35 -9.53 25.71
CA LEU A 30 -21.30 -9.78 24.62
C LEU A 30 -22.71 -9.34 25.01
N GLU A 31 -23.15 -9.61 26.24
CA GLU A 31 -24.46 -9.19 26.72
C GLU A 31 -24.62 -7.67 26.77
N ASP A 32 -23.58 -6.95 27.23
CA ASP A 32 -23.57 -5.48 27.26
C ASP A 32 -23.64 -4.90 25.84
N GLU A 33 -22.88 -5.45 24.91
CA GLU A 33 -22.90 -5.05 23.50
C GLU A 33 -24.26 -5.33 22.84
N LEU A 34 -24.83 -6.53 23.06
CA LEU A 34 -26.14 -6.90 22.54
C LEU A 34 -27.25 -5.98 23.07
N THR A 35 -27.17 -5.60 24.34
CA THR A 35 -28.12 -4.65 24.96
C THR A 35 -28.01 -3.29 24.29
N THR A 36 -26.80 -2.78 24.09
CA THR A 36 -26.55 -1.50 23.41
C THR A 36 -27.10 -1.50 21.97
N VAL A 37 -26.80 -2.54 21.20
CA VAL A 37 -27.26 -2.68 19.81
C VAL A 37 -28.80 -2.75 19.74
N ARG A 38 -29.43 -3.45 20.69
CA ARG A 38 -30.90 -3.55 20.77
C ARG A 38 -31.55 -2.21 21.12
N THR A 39 -30.96 -1.43 22.01
CA THR A 39 -31.45 -0.08 22.35
C THR A 39 -31.40 0.86 21.16
N LEU A 40 -30.41 0.72 20.28
CA LEU A 40 -30.23 1.53 19.09
C LEU A 40 -30.99 1.01 17.86
N GLY A 41 -31.41 -0.25 17.86
CA GLY A 41 -32.14 -0.89 16.75
C GLY A 41 -31.24 -1.27 15.57
N TYR A 42 -29.96 -1.57 15.80
CA TYR A 42 -28.97 -1.86 14.75
C TYR A 42 -28.80 -3.36 14.44
N GLU A 43 -29.67 -4.26 14.94
CA GLU A 43 -29.51 -5.70 14.74
C GLU A 43 -29.53 -6.11 13.26
N SER A 44 -30.38 -5.47 12.45
CA SER A 44 -30.43 -5.72 10.99
C SER A 44 -29.14 -5.29 10.30
N TYR A 45 -28.53 -4.18 10.73
CA TYR A 45 -27.28 -3.69 10.19
C TYR A 45 -26.15 -4.70 10.37
N PHE A 46 -25.91 -5.15 11.60
CA PHE A 46 -24.86 -6.14 11.87
C PHE A 46 -25.11 -7.45 11.13
N LEU A 47 -26.37 -7.90 11.02
CA LEU A 47 -26.71 -9.10 10.25
C LEU A 47 -26.42 -8.95 8.76
N THR A 48 -26.72 -7.80 8.16
CA THR A 48 -26.40 -7.50 6.75
C THR A 48 -24.90 -7.51 6.50
N VAL A 49 -24.12 -6.86 7.37
CA VAL A 49 -22.65 -6.85 7.28
C VAL A 49 -22.11 -8.26 7.43
N ALA A 50 -22.56 -9.01 8.44
CA ALA A 50 -22.12 -10.38 8.70
C ALA A 50 -22.45 -11.32 7.53
N ASP A 51 -23.60 -11.13 6.89
CA ASP A 51 -24.02 -11.88 5.71
C ASP A 51 -23.13 -11.62 4.49
N ILE A 52 -22.72 -10.37 4.27
CA ILE A 52 -21.80 -10.00 3.19
C ILE A 52 -20.41 -10.59 3.46
N THR A 53 -19.93 -10.52 4.70
CA THR A 53 -18.64 -11.14 5.08
C THR A 53 -18.67 -12.67 4.97
N ASP A 54 -19.79 -13.33 5.29
CA ASP A 54 -19.94 -14.77 5.12
C ASP A 54 -19.93 -15.17 3.64
N THR A 55 -20.63 -14.40 2.80
CA THR A 55 -20.72 -14.67 1.36
C THR A 55 -19.33 -14.56 0.71
N ALA A 56 -18.55 -13.55 1.10
CA ALA A 56 -17.16 -13.41 0.67
C ALA A 56 -16.30 -14.60 1.14
N ARG A 57 -16.37 -14.97 2.43
CA ARG A 57 -15.61 -16.12 2.97
C ARG A 57 -16.00 -17.44 2.31
N ALA A 58 -17.29 -17.69 2.06
CA ALA A 58 -17.78 -18.87 1.37
C ALA A 58 -17.28 -18.96 -0.08
N SER A 59 -16.95 -17.82 -0.69
CA SER A 59 -16.34 -17.72 -2.03
C SER A 59 -14.81 -17.81 -2.00
N GLY A 60 -14.23 -18.11 -0.84
CA GLY A 60 -12.79 -18.16 -0.61
C GLY A 60 -12.10 -16.79 -0.72
N ILE A 61 -12.83 -15.68 -0.50
CA ILE A 61 -12.27 -14.33 -0.51
C ILE A 61 -11.94 -13.92 0.92
N ARG A 62 -10.70 -13.47 1.15
CA ARG A 62 -10.27 -12.93 2.45
C ARG A 62 -11.04 -11.67 2.81
N VAL A 63 -11.40 -11.56 4.09
CA VAL A 63 -12.16 -10.44 4.65
C VAL A 63 -11.52 -10.00 5.95
N ALA A 64 -11.35 -8.69 6.12
CA ALA A 64 -10.93 -8.10 7.39
C ALA A 64 -11.70 -6.80 7.65
N ALA A 65 -12.26 -6.60 8.84
CA ALA A 65 -12.82 -5.31 9.21
C ALA A 65 -11.76 -4.36 9.76
N ARG A 66 -11.94 -3.05 9.51
CA ARG A 66 -11.08 -1.99 10.04
C ARG A 66 -11.87 -0.90 10.78
N GLY A 67 -11.16 0.16 11.19
CA GLY A 67 -11.74 1.27 11.93
C GLY A 67 -12.10 0.88 13.36
N SER A 68 -13.07 1.57 13.94
CA SER A 68 -13.56 1.25 15.29
C SER A 68 -14.35 -0.05 15.36
N GLY A 69 -14.84 -0.59 14.25
CA GLY A 69 -15.60 -1.84 14.25
C GLY A 69 -14.85 -3.04 14.84
N ALA A 70 -13.51 -3.01 14.80
CA ALA A 70 -12.66 -4.01 15.45
C ALA A 70 -12.70 -3.97 16.99
N GLY A 71 -13.23 -2.91 17.60
CA GLY A 71 -13.42 -2.80 19.04
C GLY A 71 -14.67 -3.49 19.58
N SER A 72 -15.53 -4.05 18.71
CA SER A 72 -16.73 -4.77 19.08
C SER A 72 -16.50 -6.27 19.13
N LEU A 73 -16.87 -6.90 20.26
CA LEU A 73 -16.90 -8.34 20.39
C LEU A 73 -17.92 -8.97 19.44
N ILE A 74 -19.06 -8.31 19.20
CA ILE A 74 -20.05 -8.74 18.20
C ILE A 74 -19.40 -8.90 16.82
N CYS A 75 -18.63 -7.91 16.36
CA CYS A 75 -17.92 -8.00 15.08
C CYS A 75 -16.94 -9.18 15.04
N HIS A 76 -16.24 -9.46 16.14
CA HIS A 76 -15.30 -10.57 16.22
C HIS A 76 -15.99 -11.94 16.17
N VAL A 77 -17.05 -12.16 16.97
CA VAL A 77 -17.75 -13.45 17.05
C VAL A 77 -18.58 -13.76 15.80
N LEU A 78 -19.05 -12.74 15.08
CA LEU A 78 -19.70 -12.92 13.78
C LEU A 78 -18.71 -13.19 12.64
N GLY A 79 -17.40 -13.07 12.89
CA GLY A 79 -16.35 -13.25 11.88
C GLY A 79 -16.21 -12.06 10.94
N ILE A 80 -16.69 -10.88 11.33
CA ILE A 80 -16.51 -9.62 10.59
C ILE A 80 -15.09 -9.09 10.84
N SER A 81 -14.61 -9.13 12.08
CA SER A 81 -13.25 -8.73 12.46
C SER A 81 -12.39 -9.94 12.84
N GLY A 82 -11.13 -9.94 12.42
CA GLY A 82 -10.14 -10.95 12.82
C GLY A 82 -9.44 -10.64 14.15
N VAL A 83 -9.57 -9.42 14.69
CA VAL A 83 -8.89 -8.98 15.91
C VAL A 83 -9.73 -9.29 17.14
N GLU A 84 -9.12 -9.82 18.19
CA GLU A 84 -9.78 -10.11 19.47
C GLU A 84 -9.78 -8.85 20.37
N PRO A 85 -10.93 -8.22 20.65
CA PRO A 85 -10.98 -6.93 21.33
C PRO A 85 -10.61 -6.95 22.82
N ILE A 86 -10.87 -8.03 23.56
CA ILE A 86 -10.68 -8.13 25.01
C ILE A 86 -9.19 -8.18 25.36
N ALA A 87 -8.41 -9.06 24.72
CA ALA A 87 -6.98 -9.22 24.94
C ALA A 87 -6.19 -7.94 24.63
N HIS A 88 -6.66 -7.14 23.68
CA HIS A 88 -6.04 -5.87 23.30
C HIS A 88 -6.70 -4.64 23.95
N GLY A 89 -7.67 -4.83 24.85
CA GLY A 89 -8.32 -3.76 25.60
C GLY A 89 -9.08 -2.75 24.72
N LEU A 90 -9.60 -3.18 23.58
CA LEU A 90 -10.36 -2.35 22.63
C LEU A 90 -11.76 -2.03 23.18
N LEU A 91 -12.30 -0.86 22.81
CA LEU A 91 -13.56 -0.34 23.37
C LEU A 91 -14.68 -0.32 22.31
N MET A 92 -15.82 -0.91 22.68
CA MET A 92 -17.08 -0.88 21.91
C MET A 92 -17.65 0.53 21.88
N GLU A 93 -17.55 1.25 22.99
CA GLU A 93 -18.17 2.56 23.21
C GLU A 93 -17.63 3.59 22.20
N ARG A 94 -16.40 3.40 21.72
CA ARG A 94 -15.82 4.17 20.62
C ARG A 94 -16.51 3.90 19.28
N PHE A 95 -16.89 2.64 19.04
CA PHE A 95 -17.57 2.20 17.82
C PHE A 95 -19.07 2.49 17.83
N CYS A 96 -19.76 2.10 18.89
CA CYS A 96 -21.20 2.21 19.05
C CYS A 96 -21.51 2.57 20.51
N SER A 97 -22.25 3.65 20.72
CA SER A 97 -22.57 4.19 22.04
C SER A 97 -24.05 4.53 22.12
N PRO A 98 -24.74 4.25 23.24
CA PRO A 98 -26.16 4.58 23.41
C PRO A 98 -26.41 6.09 23.43
N LEU A 99 -25.38 6.89 23.74
CA LEU A 99 -25.45 8.36 23.74
C LEU A 99 -25.36 8.95 22.32
N ARG A 100 -25.02 8.14 21.32
CA ARG A 100 -24.84 8.54 19.93
C ARG A 100 -25.83 7.85 19.02
N ARG A 101 -26.78 8.62 18.47
CA ARG A 101 -27.71 8.16 17.42
C ARG A 101 -27.15 8.35 16.01
N ALA A 102 -25.90 7.97 15.79
CA ALA A 102 -25.29 7.93 14.47
C ALA A 102 -25.08 6.47 14.06
N LEU A 103 -25.38 6.15 12.80
CA LEU A 103 -25.15 4.82 12.25
C LEU A 103 -23.65 4.46 12.38
N PRO A 104 -23.31 3.31 12.99
CA PRO A 104 -21.93 2.84 13.03
C PRO A 104 -21.48 2.47 11.62
N ASP A 105 -20.23 2.82 11.29
CA ASP A 105 -19.62 2.50 9.99
C ASP A 105 -18.68 1.29 10.16
N ILE A 106 -18.92 0.22 9.41
CA ILE A 106 -18.09 -0.99 9.38
C ILE A 106 -17.48 -1.10 7.99
N ASP A 107 -16.21 -0.73 7.92
CA ASP A 107 -15.40 -0.85 6.71
C ASP A 107 -14.86 -2.27 6.57
N ILE A 108 -15.08 -2.89 5.41
CA ILE A 108 -14.64 -4.24 5.09
C ILE A 108 -13.51 -4.19 4.06
N ASP A 109 -12.33 -4.66 4.44
CA ASP A 109 -11.21 -4.90 3.54
C ASP A 109 -11.30 -6.29 2.91
N VAL A 110 -11.21 -6.33 1.58
CA VAL A 110 -11.28 -7.55 0.76
C VAL A 110 -10.17 -7.58 -0.27
N GLU A 111 -9.97 -8.72 -0.93
CA GLU A 111 -9.00 -8.85 -2.01
C GLU A 111 -9.30 -7.88 -3.16
N SER A 112 -8.36 -6.99 -3.50
CA SER A 112 -8.58 -6.01 -4.57
C SER A 112 -8.87 -6.64 -5.92
N ALA A 113 -8.20 -7.76 -6.23
CA ALA A 113 -8.35 -8.48 -7.50
C ALA A 113 -9.75 -9.11 -7.65
N ARG A 114 -10.38 -9.50 -6.54
CA ARG A 114 -11.68 -10.20 -6.50
C ARG A 114 -12.82 -9.35 -5.93
N ARG A 115 -12.59 -8.06 -5.66
CA ARG A 115 -13.58 -7.15 -5.07
C ARG A 115 -14.90 -7.10 -5.86
N LEU A 116 -14.82 -7.08 -7.19
CA LEU A 116 -16.02 -6.99 -8.03
C LEU A 116 -16.90 -8.25 -7.95
N GLU A 117 -16.34 -9.41 -7.59
CA GLU A 117 -17.12 -10.62 -7.33
C GLU A 117 -18.08 -10.39 -6.15
N ILE A 118 -17.60 -9.77 -5.09
CA ILE A 118 -18.42 -9.42 -3.91
C ILE A 118 -19.49 -8.41 -4.28
N TYR A 119 -19.15 -7.39 -5.07
CA TYR A 119 -20.14 -6.44 -5.57
C TYR A 119 -21.26 -7.18 -6.31
N ASN A 120 -20.91 -8.04 -7.26
CA ASN A 120 -21.88 -8.82 -8.02
C ASN A 120 -22.76 -9.69 -7.11
N GLN A 121 -22.20 -10.31 -6.07
CA GLN A 121 -22.96 -11.10 -5.10
C GLN A 121 -23.92 -10.23 -4.27
N VAL A 122 -23.45 -9.08 -3.77
CA VAL A 122 -24.27 -8.11 -3.03
C VAL A 122 -25.41 -7.60 -3.91
N PHE A 123 -25.11 -7.21 -5.16
CA PHE A 123 -26.11 -6.76 -6.13
C PHE A 123 -27.09 -7.87 -6.51
N SER A 124 -26.64 -9.12 -6.62
CA SER A 124 -27.53 -10.26 -6.90
C SER A 124 -28.46 -10.60 -5.74
N LYS A 125 -28.07 -10.29 -4.50
CA LYS A 125 -28.83 -10.62 -3.30
C LYS A 125 -29.77 -9.50 -2.86
N TYR A 126 -29.30 -8.26 -2.91
CA TYR A 126 -30.00 -7.08 -2.42
C TYR A 126 -30.54 -6.18 -3.55
N GLY A 127 -30.17 -6.45 -4.80
CA GLY A 127 -30.67 -5.75 -5.99
C GLY A 127 -31.40 -6.69 -6.96
N ASP A 128 -32.12 -6.11 -7.90
CA ASP A 128 -32.62 -6.80 -9.09
C ASP A 128 -31.75 -6.35 -10.28
N PRO A 129 -31.14 -7.28 -11.04
CA PRO A 129 -30.22 -6.96 -12.13
C PRO A 129 -30.86 -6.13 -13.26
N ASN A 130 -32.18 -6.05 -13.36
CA ASN A 130 -32.87 -5.38 -14.47
C ASN A 130 -33.50 -4.04 -14.07
N TRP A 131 -32.69 -3.00 -13.88
CA TRP A 131 -33.14 -1.63 -13.54
C TRP A 131 -34.13 -1.00 -14.53
N ARG A 132 -34.23 -1.52 -15.76
CA ARG A 132 -35.15 -1.01 -16.79
C ARG A 132 -36.56 -1.60 -16.70
N LYS A 133 -36.78 -2.59 -15.83
CA LYS A 133 -38.09 -3.19 -15.62
C LYS A 133 -39.00 -2.19 -14.87
N PRO A 134 -40.18 -1.83 -15.42
CA PRO A 134 -41.15 -1.01 -14.70
C PRO A 134 -41.56 -1.68 -13.38
N GLY A 135 -41.52 -0.94 -12.27
CA GLY A 135 -41.82 -1.47 -10.93
C GLY A 135 -40.67 -2.22 -10.25
N ASN A 136 -39.42 -2.06 -10.73
CA ASN A 136 -38.26 -2.69 -10.11
C ASN A 136 -38.02 -2.14 -8.68
N SER A 137 -37.85 -3.05 -7.74
CA SER A 137 -37.55 -2.79 -6.33
C SER A 137 -36.06 -2.94 -5.99
N SER A 138 -35.16 -2.49 -6.87
CA SER A 138 -33.73 -2.63 -6.62
C SER A 138 -33.31 -1.75 -5.44
N ARG A 139 -32.61 -2.38 -4.47
CA ARG A 139 -32.28 -1.80 -3.16
C ARG A 139 -30.79 -1.74 -2.89
N CYS A 140 -29.97 -1.91 -3.92
CA CYS A 140 -28.52 -1.75 -3.87
C CYS A 140 -28.07 -0.77 -4.96
N ALA A 141 -27.14 0.13 -4.64
CA ALA A 141 -26.49 1.01 -5.61
C ALA A 141 -25.05 1.33 -5.17
N THR A 142 -24.22 1.79 -6.09
CA THR A 142 -22.90 2.38 -5.77
C THR A 142 -23.06 3.87 -5.46
N VAL A 143 -22.13 4.46 -4.73
CA VAL A 143 -22.17 5.91 -4.39
C VAL A 143 -21.40 6.73 -5.43
N ALA A 144 -21.85 7.94 -5.74
CA ALA A 144 -21.08 8.84 -6.61
C ALA A 144 -19.96 9.52 -5.83
N MET A 145 -18.90 9.87 -6.56
CA MET A 145 -17.85 10.76 -6.12
C MET A 145 -17.73 11.88 -7.14
N VAL A 146 -17.90 13.11 -6.66
CA VAL A 146 -17.77 14.32 -7.47
C VAL A 146 -16.29 14.65 -7.60
N ASP A 147 -15.68 14.32 -8.74
CA ASP A 147 -14.31 14.74 -9.01
C ASP A 147 -14.31 16.23 -9.33
N THR A 148 -13.50 17.00 -8.59
CA THR A 148 -13.43 18.45 -8.71
C THR A 148 -12.11 18.85 -9.36
N TYR A 149 -12.12 19.96 -10.10
CA TYR A 149 -10.91 20.48 -10.72
C TYR A 149 -9.82 20.77 -9.67
N ARG A 150 -8.71 20.05 -9.81
CA ARG A 150 -7.42 20.29 -9.14
C ARG A 150 -6.40 20.77 -10.16
N ALA A 151 -5.27 21.30 -9.68
CA ALA A 151 -4.28 21.98 -10.51
C ALA A 151 -3.90 21.23 -11.81
N ARG A 152 -3.61 19.93 -11.72
CA ARG A 152 -3.18 19.14 -12.89
C ARG A 152 -4.28 18.96 -13.95
N HIS A 153 -5.50 18.64 -13.54
CA HIS A 153 -6.63 18.48 -14.47
C HIS A 153 -7.04 19.82 -15.06
N ALA A 154 -7.06 20.87 -14.24
CA ALA A 154 -7.38 22.21 -14.71
C ALA A 154 -6.42 22.66 -15.82
N ILE A 155 -5.11 22.48 -15.63
CA ILE A 155 -4.09 22.83 -16.64
C ILE A 155 -4.22 22.00 -17.91
N ARG A 156 -4.49 20.70 -17.78
CA ARG A 156 -4.69 19.81 -18.94
C ARG A 156 -5.85 20.26 -19.79
N ASP A 157 -7.00 20.49 -19.17
CA ASP A 157 -8.22 20.81 -19.88
C ASP A 157 -8.17 22.25 -20.45
N THR A 158 -7.63 23.23 -19.72
CA THR A 158 -7.44 24.59 -20.24
C THR A 158 -6.36 24.67 -21.30
N GLY A 159 -5.27 23.92 -21.15
CA GLY A 159 -4.17 23.88 -22.11
C GLY A 159 -4.62 23.25 -23.43
N ALA A 160 -5.36 22.16 -23.36
CA ALA A 160 -5.95 21.52 -24.54
C ALA A 160 -6.97 22.44 -25.22
N ALA A 161 -7.82 23.14 -24.45
CA ALA A 161 -8.79 24.09 -25.00
C ALA A 161 -8.12 25.28 -25.72
N LEU A 162 -6.93 25.69 -25.28
CA LEU A 162 -6.12 26.75 -25.91
C LEU A 162 -5.20 26.24 -27.03
N GLY A 163 -5.20 24.94 -27.33
CA GLY A 163 -4.41 24.34 -28.40
C GLY A 163 -2.91 24.20 -28.09
N LEU A 164 -2.53 24.11 -26.81
CA LEU A 164 -1.14 23.85 -26.43
C LEU A 164 -0.69 22.43 -26.84
N PRO A 165 0.59 22.21 -27.18
CA PRO A 165 1.09 20.87 -27.50
C PRO A 165 0.95 19.90 -26.32
N PRO A 166 0.49 18.65 -26.53
CA PRO A 166 0.27 17.69 -25.44
C PRO A 166 1.50 17.42 -24.56
N MET A 167 2.69 17.42 -25.14
CA MET A 167 3.95 17.23 -24.41
C MET A 167 4.22 18.37 -23.41
N GLU A 168 3.95 19.61 -23.81
CA GLU A 168 4.12 20.78 -22.94
C GLU A 168 3.10 20.79 -21.81
N ILE A 169 1.84 20.50 -22.14
CA ILE A 169 0.75 20.38 -21.16
C ILE A 169 1.11 19.33 -20.10
N ASP A 170 1.52 18.14 -20.54
CA ASP A 170 1.81 17.03 -19.63
C ASP A 170 3.04 17.33 -18.76
N LEU A 171 4.05 18.00 -19.33
CA LEU A 171 5.22 18.43 -18.59
C LEU A 171 4.88 19.45 -17.50
N ILE A 172 4.07 20.47 -17.80
CA ILE A 172 3.62 21.46 -16.80
C ILE A 172 2.75 20.78 -15.72
N ALA A 173 1.79 19.95 -16.14
CA ALA A 173 0.89 19.27 -15.22
C ALA A 173 1.63 18.30 -14.27
N LYS A 174 2.61 17.53 -14.77
CA LYS A 174 3.41 16.60 -13.94
C LYS A 174 4.31 17.32 -12.96
N SER A 175 4.81 18.49 -13.35
CA SER A 175 5.72 19.30 -12.53
C SER A 175 5.05 19.92 -11.30
N ILE A 176 3.72 20.14 -11.37
CA ILE A 176 2.99 20.78 -10.28
C ILE A 176 2.66 19.76 -9.18
N PRO A 177 2.91 20.09 -7.89
CA PRO A 177 2.52 19.26 -6.76
C PRO A 177 0.99 19.14 -6.66
N HIS A 178 0.51 18.18 -5.88
CA HIS A 178 -0.94 18.02 -5.65
C HIS A 178 -1.50 19.18 -4.82
N VAL A 179 -1.90 20.25 -5.51
CA VAL A 179 -2.46 21.47 -4.90
C VAL A 179 -3.84 21.80 -5.49
N ARG A 180 -4.58 22.67 -4.77
CA ARG A 180 -5.80 23.30 -5.30
C ARG A 180 -5.46 24.12 -6.54
N ALA A 181 -6.38 24.18 -7.50
CA ALA A 181 -6.14 24.89 -8.74
C ALA A 181 -5.91 26.39 -8.49
N ARG A 182 -6.58 27.00 -7.50
CA ARG A 182 -6.38 28.42 -7.14
C ARG A 182 -4.96 28.78 -6.69
N ASN A 183 -4.14 27.78 -6.34
CA ASN A 183 -2.78 27.97 -5.84
C ASN A 183 -1.72 27.63 -6.91
N ILE A 184 -2.08 27.50 -8.19
CA ILE A 184 -1.12 27.13 -9.24
C ILE A 184 0.02 28.16 -9.31
N SER A 185 -0.27 29.46 -9.39
CA SER A 185 0.75 30.50 -9.50
C SER A 185 1.69 30.50 -8.30
N GLN A 186 1.14 30.40 -7.08
CA GLN A 186 1.94 30.31 -5.86
C GLN A 186 2.82 29.04 -5.84
N ALA A 187 2.33 27.91 -6.35
CA ALA A 187 3.12 26.70 -6.45
C ALA A 187 4.27 26.86 -7.46
N LEU A 188 4.02 27.53 -8.59
CA LEU A 188 5.03 27.81 -9.61
C LEU A 188 6.15 28.73 -9.08
N ASP A 189 5.81 29.77 -8.31
CA ASP A 189 6.81 30.69 -7.73
C ASP A 189 7.78 29.98 -6.76
N ASN A 190 7.28 28.95 -6.07
CA ASN A 190 8.03 28.21 -5.07
C ASN A 190 8.84 27.03 -5.64
N LEU A 191 8.76 26.76 -6.95
CA LEU A 191 9.45 25.64 -7.59
C LEU A 191 10.64 26.13 -8.44
N PRO A 192 11.88 26.09 -7.91
CA PRO A 192 13.07 26.51 -8.65
C PRO A 192 13.30 25.70 -9.93
N GLU A 193 12.80 24.46 -9.97
CA GLU A 193 12.89 23.52 -11.10
C GLU A 193 12.13 23.99 -12.35
N LEU A 194 11.12 24.86 -12.18
CA LEU A 194 10.28 25.37 -13.27
C LEU A 194 10.68 26.76 -13.75
N LYS A 195 11.72 27.37 -13.15
CA LYS A 195 12.23 28.70 -13.56
C LYS A 195 12.75 28.73 -15.00
N ASN A 196 13.18 27.58 -15.53
CA ASN A 196 13.68 27.45 -16.90
C ASN A 196 12.62 27.00 -17.91
N LEU A 197 11.42 26.62 -17.46
CA LEU A 197 10.31 26.42 -18.39
C LEU A 197 9.88 27.79 -18.89
N ASN A 198 9.67 27.90 -20.21
CA ASN A 198 9.19 29.13 -20.85
C ASN A 198 7.71 29.39 -20.52
N LEU A 199 7.37 29.43 -19.23
CA LEU A 199 6.03 29.70 -18.68
C LEU A 199 5.60 31.16 -18.95
N ASN A 200 6.51 31.98 -19.46
CA ASN A 200 6.26 33.38 -19.77
C ASN A 200 5.51 33.61 -21.08
N THR A 201 5.28 32.58 -21.89
CA THR A 201 4.49 32.69 -23.11
C THR A 201 3.05 33.13 -22.78
N PRO A 202 2.48 34.12 -23.50
CA PRO A 202 1.13 34.64 -23.20
C PRO A 202 0.04 33.56 -23.13
N LEU A 203 0.12 32.56 -24.01
CA LEU A 203 -0.80 31.41 -24.02
C LEU A 203 -0.73 30.58 -22.74
N ILE A 204 0.47 30.33 -22.20
CA ILE A 204 0.65 29.56 -20.97
C ILE A 204 0.14 30.35 -19.75
N LYS A 205 0.42 31.66 -19.68
CA LYS A 205 -0.14 32.53 -18.64
C LYS A 205 -1.66 32.56 -18.67
N MET A 206 -2.25 32.63 -19.86
CA MET A 206 -3.70 32.56 -20.03
C MET A 206 -4.25 31.20 -19.58
N ALA A 207 -3.59 30.10 -19.96
CA ALA A 207 -3.97 28.75 -19.53
C ALA A 207 -3.96 28.62 -17.99
N ILE A 208 -2.90 29.11 -17.34
CA ILE A 208 -2.78 29.08 -15.87
C ILE A 208 -3.88 29.93 -15.22
N GLY A 209 -4.10 31.16 -15.68
CA GLY A 209 -5.13 32.04 -15.12
C GLY A 209 -6.54 31.47 -15.29
N LEU A 210 -6.83 30.77 -16.39
CA LEU A 210 -8.08 30.04 -16.57
C LEU A 210 -8.16 28.82 -15.65
N ALA A 211 -7.07 28.06 -15.52
CA ALA A 211 -7.01 26.87 -14.69
C ALA A 211 -7.27 27.19 -13.21
N GLU A 212 -6.74 28.30 -12.69
CA GLU A 212 -6.98 28.76 -11.32
C GLU A 212 -8.46 29.04 -11.04
N ARG A 213 -9.20 29.55 -12.03
CA ARG A 213 -10.63 29.86 -11.93
C ARG A 213 -11.52 28.62 -11.94
N LEU A 214 -11.00 27.48 -12.36
CA LEU A 214 -11.73 26.20 -12.31
C LEU A 214 -11.70 25.56 -10.93
N ASP A 215 -10.97 26.12 -9.95
CA ASP A 215 -10.79 25.49 -8.63
C ASP A 215 -12.10 25.07 -7.98
N GLY A 216 -12.20 23.79 -7.64
CA GLY A 216 -13.35 23.23 -6.93
C GLY A 216 -14.61 23.04 -7.77
N LEU A 217 -14.63 23.45 -9.04
CA LEU A 217 -15.76 23.15 -9.92
C LEU A 217 -15.86 21.63 -10.17
N PRO A 218 -17.06 21.05 -10.24
CA PRO A 218 -17.25 19.65 -10.57
C PRO A 218 -16.82 19.39 -12.02
N ARG A 219 -16.00 18.36 -12.23
CA ARG A 219 -15.50 17.96 -13.54
C ARG A 219 -16.28 16.77 -14.10
N ASN A 220 -16.42 15.71 -13.30
CA ASN A 220 -17.14 14.50 -13.68
C ASN A 220 -17.63 13.73 -12.45
N LEU A 221 -18.73 13.00 -12.61
CA LEU A 221 -19.21 12.04 -11.61
C LEU A 221 -18.53 10.70 -11.85
N SER A 222 -17.86 10.18 -10.83
CA SER A 222 -17.20 8.88 -10.85
C SER A 222 -17.82 7.96 -9.81
N MET A 223 -17.67 6.65 -9.99
CA MET A 223 -18.03 5.68 -8.95
C MET A 223 -17.11 5.84 -7.73
N HIS A 224 -17.68 5.95 -6.53
CA HIS A 224 -16.90 5.90 -5.31
C HIS A 224 -16.18 4.55 -5.25
N PRO A 225 -14.86 4.53 -5.00
CA PRO A 225 -14.06 3.32 -5.16
C PRO A 225 -14.48 2.19 -4.23
N CYS A 226 -15.19 2.47 -3.13
CA CYS A 226 -15.45 1.52 -2.05
C CYS A 226 -16.90 1.43 -1.60
N ALA A 227 -17.74 2.41 -1.90
CA ALA A 227 -19.01 2.57 -1.20
C ALA A 227 -20.16 1.93 -1.97
N ILE A 228 -20.88 1.07 -1.28
CA ILE A 228 -22.17 0.51 -1.69
C ILE A 228 -23.22 1.07 -0.74
N VAL A 229 -24.39 1.37 -1.25
CA VAL A 229 -25.52 1.84 -0.48
C VAL A 229 -26.68 0.85 -0.59
N LEU A 230 -27.30 0.57 0.55
CA LEU A 230 -28.45 -0.31 0.70
C LEU A 230 -29.66 0.49 1.20
N SER A 231 -30.84 0.13 0.69
CA SER A 231 -32.12 0.75 1.04
C SER A 231 -33.10 -0.31 1.55
N ASP A 232 -33.98 0.05 2.48
CA ASP A 232 -35.11 -0.79 2.90
C ASP A 232 -36.26 -0.80 1.87
N GLY A 233 -36.36 0.26 1.05
CA GLY A 233 -37.30 0.40 -0.08
C GLY A 233 -36.62 0.49 -1.46
N ALA A 234 -37.41 0.70 -2.52
CA ALA A 234 -36.88 0.87 -3.87
C ALA A 234 -36.08 2.18 -3.99
N PHE A 235 -34.90 2.13 -4.61
CA PHE A 235 -34.03 3.31 -4.69
C PHE A 235 -34.63 4.48 -5.47
N LEU A 236 -35.41 4.20 -6.53
CA LEU A 236 -36.00 5.23 -7.38
C LEU A 236 -37.04 6.10 -6.65
N ASP A 237 -37.55 5.65 -5.50
CA ASP A 237 -38.45 6.45 -4.66
C ASP A 237 -37.69 7.46 -3.79
N ARG A 238 -36.35 7.37 -3.71
CA ARG A 238 -35.51 8.14 -2.77
C ARG A 238 -34.37 8.91 -3.42
N ALA A 239 -33.75 8.36 -4.46
CA ALA A 239 -32.54 8.91 -5.03
C ALA A 239 -32.51 8.75 -6.56
N PRO A 240 -32.01 9.75 -7.31
CA PRO A 240 -31.72 9.60 -8.72
C PRO A 240 -30.54 8.65 -8.93
N ILE A 241 -30.69 7.74 -9.91
CA ILE A 241 -29.71 6.71 -10.26
C ILE A 241 -29.20 6.93 -11.68
N GLN A 242 -27.91 6.68 -11.90
CA GLN A 242 -27.30 6.54 -13.24
C GLN A 242 -26.45 5.28 -13.33
N ILE A 243 -26.27 4.72 -14.53
CA ILE A 243 -25.37 3.59 -14.74
C ILE A 243 -23.96 4.13 -14.97
N ASN A 244 -22.99 3.64 -14.19
CA ASN A 244 -21.59 4.02 -14.34
C ASN A 244 -20.89 3.24 -15.48
N ALA A 245 -19.66 3.62 -15.79
CA ALA A 245 -18.87 2.99 -16.87
C ALA A 245 -18.59 1.49 -16.64
N SER A 246 -18.62 1.03 -15.38
CA SER A 246 -18.44 -0.37 -15.00
C SER A 246 -19.74 -1.18 -15.07
N GLY A 247 -20.85 -0.58 -15.49
CA GLY A 247 -22.16 -1.23 -15.60
C GLY A 247 -22.94 -1.34 -14.30
N TYR A 248 -22.46 -0.74 -13.20
CA TYR A 248 -23.19 -0.72 -11.93
C TYR A 248 -24.12 0.51 -11.83
N PRO A 249 -25.27 0.37 -11.15
CA PRO A 249 -26.10 1.51 -10.81
C PRO A 249 -25.42 2.34 -9.73
N MET A 250 -25.54 3.65 -9.84
CA MET A 250 -24.88 4.62 -8.98
C MET A 250 -25.86 5.72 -8.58
N VAL A 251 -26.01 5.98 -7.28
CA VAL A 251 -26.72 7.18 -6.80
C VAL A 251 -25.94 8.41 -7.20
N GLN A 252 -26.63 9.49 -7.61
CA GLN A 252 -25.94 10.74 -7.95
C GLN A 252 -25.48 11.53 -6.72
N PHE A 253 -25.89 11.10 -5.53
CA PHE A 253 -25.45 11.64 -4.24
C PHE A 253 -24.04 11.20 -3.90
N ASP A 254 -23.30 12.12 -3.28
CA ASP A 254 -21.99 11.81 -2.72
C ASP A 254 -22.12 11.10 -1.35
N LYS A 255 -20.97 10.84 -0.72
CA LYS A 255 -20.92 10.16 0.58
C LYS A 255 -21.72 10.91 1.65
N ASP A 256 -21.58 12.24 1.71
CA ASP A 256 -22.16 13.05 2.79
C ASP A 256 -23.67 13.18 2.59
N ASP A 257 -24.12 13.33 1.33
CA ASP A 257 -25.53 13.34 0.96
C ASP A 257 -26.23 12.00 1.27
N VAL A 258 -25.56 10.87 1.00
CA VAL A 258 -26.08 9.52 1.31
C VAL A 258 -26.30 9.34 2.81
N GLU A 259 -25.35 9.80 3.63
CA GLU A 259 -25.45 9.75 5.09
C GLU A 259 -26.55 10.70 5.60
N ALA A 260 -26.69 11.90 5.02
CA ALA A 260 -27.73 12.87 5.38
C ALA A 260 -29.16 12.38 5.09
N ILE A 261 -29.34 11.62 4.01
CA ILE A 261 -30.63 11.01 3.64
C ILE A 261 -30.95 9.78 4.52
N GLY A 262 -29.97 9.29 5.30
CA GLY A 262 -30.14 8.15 6.20
C GLY A 262 -30.12 6.81 5.49
N LEU A 263 -29.50 6.73 4.31
CA LEU A 263 -29.30 5.47 3.60
C LEU A 263 -28.15 4.67 4.24
N LEU A 264 -28.25 3.35 4.17
CA LEU A 264 -27.23 2.49 4.75
C LEU A 264 -26.02 2.39 3.82
N LYS A 265 -24.91 3.00 4.21
CA LYS A 265 -23.63 2.89 3.50
C LYS A 265 -22.81 1.71 4.04
N LEU A 266 -22.18 0.98 3.13
CA LEU A 266 -21.21 -0.06 3.41
C LEU A 266 -19.99 0.14 2.52
N ASP A 267 -18.81 0.27 3.15
CA ASP A 267 -17.56 0.38 2.41
C ASP A 267 -16.90 -1.00 2.27
N VAL A 268 -16.80 -1.48 1.03
CA VAL A 268 -16.10 -2.71 0.63
C VAL A 268 -14.84 -2.30 -0.14
N LEU A 269 -13.71 -2.34 0.55
CA LEU A 269 -12.46 -1.76 0.09
C LEU A 269 -11.53 -2.85 -0.45
N GLY A 270 -11.03 -2.64 -1.67
CA GLY A 270 -10.10 -3.56 -2.29
C GLY A 270 -8.67 -3.29 -1.83
N VAL A 271 -8.10 -4.17 -1.02
CA VAL A 271 -6.73 -4.05 -0.52
C VAL A 271 -5.83 -5.02 -1.29
N ARG A 272 -4.83 -4.47 -2.00
CA ARG A 272 -3.86 -5.27 -2.78
C ARG A 272 -3.06 -6.23 -1.93
N MET A 273 -2.77 -5.86 -0.68
CA MET A 273 -2.09 -6.75 0.25
C MET A 273 -2.93 -8.00 0.54
N GLN A 274 -4.26 -7.89 0.70
CA GLN A 274 -5.11 -9.06 0.90
C GLN A 274 -5.05 -10.02 -0.30
N SER A 275 -5.00 -9.48 -1.53
CA SER A 275 -4.75 -10.29 -2.73
C SER A 275 -3.37 -10.95 -2.70
N SER A 276 -2.33 -10.24 -2.27
CA SER A 276 -0.97 -10.79 -2.15
C SER A 276 -0.88 -11.93 -1.13
N LEU A 277 -1.53 -11.78 0.02
CA LEU A 277 -1.61 -12.81 1.07
C LEU A 277 -2.39 -14.04 0.59
N SER A 278 -3.55 -13.82 -0.04
CA SER A 278 -4.38 -14.90 -0.60
C SER A 278 -3.63 -15.67 -1.68
N TYR A 279 -2.95 -14.96 -2.58
CA TYR A 279 -2.10 -15.55 -3.62
C TYR A 279 -0.97 -16.39 -3.02
N ALA A 280 -0.29 -15.88 -1.99
CA ALA A 280 0.80 -16.61 -1.34
C ALA A 280 0.32 -17.94 -0.74
N VAL A 281 -0.85 -17.96 -0.07
CA VAL A 281 -1.44 -19.20 0.47
C VAL A 281 -1.77 -20.19 -0.63
N GLN A 282 -2.38 -19.73 -1.73
CA GLN A 282 -2.70 -20.58 -2.89
C GLN A 282 -1.43 -21.14 -3.54
N GLU A 283 -0.35 -20.34 -3.63
CA GLU A 283 0.93 -20.82 -4.14
C GLU A 283 1.62 -21.82 -3.22
N ILE A 284 1.50 -21.67 -1.89
CA ILE A 284 2.01 -22.67 -0.93
C ILE A 284 1.28 -23.99 -1.11
N GLU A 285 -0.05 -23.96 -1.22
CA GLU A 285 -0.86 -25.16 -1.46
C GLU A 285 -0.50 -25.80 -2.81
N ARG A 286 -0.34 -25.01 -3.87
CA ARG A 286 0.02 -25.52 -5.20
C ARG A 286 1.43 -26.11 -5.26
N SER A 287 2.41 -25.45 -4.65
CA SER A 287 3.83 -25.81 -4.79
C SER A 287 4.28 -26.86 -3.77
N GLN A 288 3.73 -26.84 -2.56
CA GLN A 288 4.15 -27.70 -1.45
C GLN A 288 3.03 -28.64 -0.96
N GLY A 289 1.77 -28.45 -1.39
CA GLY A 289 0.64 -29.27 -0.93
C GLY A 289 0.20 -28.96 0.51
N ILE A 290 0.63 -27.84 1.07
CA ILE A 290 0.33 -27.43 2.45
C ILE A 290 -0.78 -26.39 2.45
N THR A 291 -1.90 -26.69 3.12
CA THR A 291 -2.98 -25.71 3.33
C THR A 291 -2.69 -24.90 4.59
N VAL A 292 -2.50 -23.59 4.43
CA VAL A 292 -2.22 -22.66 5.54
C VAL A 292 -3.46 -21.81 5.82
N ASP A 293 -3.96 -21.86 7.05
CA ASP A 293 -4.96 -20.91 7.54
C ASP A 293 -4.29 -19.71 8.21
N LEU A 294 -4.20 -18.60 7.48
CA LEU A 294 -3.59 -17.36 7.96
C LEU A 294 -4.30 -16.72 9.15
N ASP A 295 -5.59 -16.97 9.34
CA ASP A 295 -6.36 -16.32 10.41
C ASP A 295 -6.26 -17.08 11.74
N SER A 296 -5.63 -18.27 11.72
CA SER A 296 -5.37 -19.14 12.87
C SER A 296 -3.89 -19.18 13.29
N ILE A 297 -3.01 -18.37 12.67
CA ILE A 297 -1.58 -18.35 13.02
C ILE A 297 -1.34 -17.77 14.42
N PRO A 298 -0.36 -18.28 15.17
CA PRO A 298 0.04 -17.71 16.45
C PRO A 298 0.67 -16.32 16.26
N LEU A 299 0.33 -15.36 17.13
CA LEU A 299 0.75 -13.96 17.05
C LEU A 299 2.03 -13.65 17.86
N ASP A 300 2.74 -14.68 18.31
CA ASP A 300 3.92 -14.63 19.18
C ASP A 300 5.12 -15.41 18.62
N ASP A 301 5.18 -15.64 17.30
CA ASP A 301 6.29 -16.37 16.67
C ASP A 301 7.62 -15.56 16.72
N PRO A 302 8.66 -16.03 17.43
CA PRO A 302 9.90 -15.29 17.59
C PRO A 302 10.61 -15.01 16.27
N LYS A 303 10.59 -15.95 15.32
CA LYS A 303 11.27 -15.79 14.02
C LYS A 303 10.65 -14.66 13.20
N THR A 304 9.34 -14.50 13.28
CA THR A 304 8.63 -13.40 12.62
C THR A 304 9.05 -12.04 13.20
N PHE A 305 9.17 -11.92 14.52
CA PHE A 305 9.68 -10.70 15.15
C PHE A 305 11.16 -10.46 14.85
N GLU A 306 12.00 -11.50 14.81
CA GLU A 306 13.41 -11.38 14.39
C GLU A 306 13.52 -10.79 12.97
N LEU A 307 12.68 -11.22 12.02
CA LEU A 307 12.62 -10.65 10.68
C LEU A 307 12.25 -9.16 10.73
N ILE A 308 11.21 -8.80 11.49
CA ILE A 308 10.77 -7.40 11.62
C ILE A 308 11.90 -6.55 12.22
N GLN A 309 12.47 -6.99 13.34
CA GLN A 309 13.61 -6.34 14.00
C GLN A 309 14.85 -6.25 13.13
N SER A 310 15.00 -7.09 12.10
CA SER A 310 16.09 -7.01 11.13
C SER A 310 15.97 -5.83 10.16
N THR A 311 14.83 -5.11 10.17
CA THR A 311 14.48 -4.02 9.24
C THR A 311 14.34 -4.44 7.77
N LYS A 312 14.40 -5.74 7.48
CA LYS A 312 14.11 -6.34 6.15
C LYS A 312 12.61 -6.39 5.88
N THR A 313 11.95 -5.24 5.95
CA THR A 313 10.49 -5.11 5.88
C THR A 313 9.97 -4.70 4.51
N LEU A 314 10.81 -4.74 3.46
CA LEU A 314 10.38 -4.48 2.08
C LEU A 314 9.26 -5.44 1.68
N GLY A 315 8.16 -4.89 1.13
CA GLY A 315 6.96 -5.64 0.76
C GLY A 315 6.03 -5.99 1.93
N LEU A 316 6.38 -5.64 3.17
CA LEU A 316 5.51 -5.86 4.33
C LEU A 316 4.50 -4.73 4.50
N PHE A 317 3.27 -5.07 4.86
CA PHE A 317 2.18 -4.11 4.97
C PHE A 317 2.44 -3.08 6.09
N GLN A 318 2.21 -1.79 5.82
CA GLN A 318 2.37 -0.63 6.73
C GLN A 318 3.80 -0.33 7.24
N ILE A 319 4.73 -1.28 7.21
CA ILE A 319 6.05 -1.16 7.86
C ILE A 319 7.24 -1.12 6.87
N GLU A 320 6.99 -0.90 5.58
CA GLU A 320 8.05 -0.88 4.55
C GLU A 320 8.71 0.50 4.33
N SER A 321 8.03 1.60 4.68
CA SER A 321 8.50 2.95 4.32
C SER A 321 9.85 3.28 4.99
N PRO A 322 10.69 4.16 4.41
CA PRO A 322 12.01 4.48 4.95
C PRO A 322 12.00 4.86 6.43
N GLY A 323 11.09 5.75 6.83
CA GLY A 323 11.01 6.17 8.22
C GLY A 323 10.38 5.15 9.15
N GLN A 324 9.51 4.24 8.65
CA GLN A 324 9.04 3.10 9.43
C GLN A 324 10.17 2.11 9.69
N ARG A 325 10.99 1.80 8.67
CA ARG A 325 12.19 0.96 8.87
C ARG A 325 13.15 1.57 9.88
N GLU A 326 13.33 2.89 9.83
CA GLU A 326 14.13 3.61 10.81
C GLU A 326 13.51 3.50 12.22
N LEU A 327 12.18 3.63 12.36
CA LEU A 327 11.49 3.47 13.64
C LEU A 327 11.63 2.05 14.18
N ILE A 328 11.37 1.03 13.37
CA ILE A 328 11.53 -0.38 13.73
C ILE A 328 12.97 -0.67 14.16
N GLY A 329 13.96 -0.11 13.45
CA GLY A 329 15.37 -0.25 13.81
C GLY A 329 15.74 0.41 15.15
N LYS A 330 14.92 1.32 15.67
CA LYS A 330 15.05 1.91 17.01
C LYS A 330 14.21 1.19 18.05
N PHE A 331 12.98 0.84 17.70
CA PHE A 331 11.98 0.29 18.61
C PHE A 331 12.21 -1.19 18.89
N ALA A 332 12.60 -1.96 17.86
CA ALA A 332 12.79 -3.40 17.92
C ALA A 332 11.56 -4.12 18.51
N PRO A 333 10.39 -4.07 17.84
CA PRO A 333 9.16 -4.66 18.37
C PRO A 333 9.30 -6.16 18.64
N GLU A 334 8.76 -6.63 19.76
CA GLU A 334 8.85 -8.04 20.22
C GLU A 334 7.47 -8.71 20.34
N THR A 335 6.41 -7.92 20.39
CA THR A 335 5.05 -8.40 20.61
C THR A 335 4.06 -7.84 19.58
N PHE A 336 2.90 -8.48 19.44
CA PHE A 336 1.83 -7.97 18.59
C PHE A 336 1.37 -6.57 19.02
N THR A 337 1.32 -6.31 20.34
CA THR A 337 1.01 -4.97 20.88
C THR A 337 2.05 -3.93 20.47
N ASP A 338 3.33 -4.30 20.39
CA ASP A 338 4.36 -3.39 19.88
C ASP A 338 4.08 -3.00 18.42
N LEU A 339 3.64 -3.92 17.57
CA LEU A 339 3.24 -3.58 16.18
C LEU A 339 2.06 -2.61 16.12
N ILE A 340 1.08 -2.75 17.01
CA ILE A 340 -0.04 -1.80 17.14
C ILE A 340 0.49 -0.40 17.48
N ILE A 341 1.47 -0.31 18.40
CA ILE A 341 2.09 0.95 18.81
C ILE A 341 2.93 1.55 17.69
N ASP A 342 3.76 0.75 17.01
CA ASP A 342 4.63 1.19 15.91
C ASP A 342 3.84 1.87 14.77
N ILE A 343 2.79 1.20 14.29
CA ILE A 343 1.87 1.71 13.25
C ILE A 343 1.18 3.02 13.67
N SER A 344 1.03 3.24 14.97
CA SER A 344 0.36 4.41 15.54
C SER A 344 1.31 5.59 15.71
N LEU A 345 2.58 5.33 16.07
CA LEU A 345 3.58 6.35 16.35
C LEU A 345 4.13 7.02 15.07
N PHE A 346 4.27 6.30 13.96
CA PHE A 346 4.86 6.86 12.75
C PHE A 346 3.85 7.63 11.88
N ARG A 347 3.41 8.79 12.38
CA ARG A 347 2.43 9.66 11.71
C ARG A 347 2.84 11.13 11.81
N PRO A 348 2.39 12.01 10.88
CA PRO A 348 2.76 13.43 10.91
C PRO A 348 2.46 14.15 12.23
N GLY A 349 1.41 13.75 12.96
CA GLY A 349 1.06 14.30 14.27
C GLY A 349 2.07 13.93 15.36
N PRO A 350 2.17 12.65 15.77
CA PRO A 350 3.10 12.18 16.80
C PRO A 350 4.58 12.50 16.52
N VAL A 351 4.99 12.54 15.24
CA VAL A 351 6.34 12.96 14.84
C VAL A 351 6.58 14.45 15.10
N LYS A 352 5.56 15.31 14.91
CA LYS A 352 5.67 16.76 15.20
C LYS A 352 5.72 17.05 16.71
N SER A 353 5.01 16.27 17.53
CA SER A 353 4.96 16.39 19.00
C SER A 353 6.08 15.64 19.73
N ASP A 354 7.01 14.99 19.02
CA ASP A 354 8.17 14.25 19.56
C ASP A 354 7.80 13.12 20.53
N MET A 355 6.62 12.48 20.38
CA MET A 355 6.15 11.41 21.27
C MET A 355 6.97 10.12 21.19
N ILE A 356 7.64 9.93 20.05
CA ILE A 356 8.46 8.74 19.77
C ILE A 356 9.64 8.66 20.73
N LYS A 357 10.33 9.78 21.02
CA LYS A 357 11.53 9.75 21.87
C LYS A 357 11.24 9.39 23.33
N PRO A 358 10.26 10.00 24.03
CA PRO A 358 9.89 9.60 25.38
C PRO A 358 9.54 8.11 25.47
N PHE A 359 8.73 7.61 24.52
CA PHE A 359 8.36 6.20 24.47
C PHE A 359 9.58 5.29 24.31
N LEU A 360 10.43 5.55 23.31
CA LEU A 360 11.64 4.74 23.08
C LEU A 360 12.61 4.80 24.26
N ASN A 361 12.81 5.97 24.87
CA ASN A 361 13.70 6.10 26.03
C ASN A 361 13.18 5.31 27.23
N ALA A 362 11.86 5.29 27.43
CA ALA A 362 11.24 4.51 28.50
C ALA A 362 11.36 3.01 28.23
N ARG A 363 11.02 2.59 27.00
CA ARG A 363 11.10 1.19 26.56
C ARG A 363 12.51 0.61 26.67
N HIS A 364 13.54 1.40 26.33
CA HIS A 364 14.95 0.99 26.45
C HIS A 364 15.52 1.15 27.87
N GLY A 365 14.72 1.59 28.84
CA GLY A 365 15.13 1.78 30.23
C GLY A 365 16.06 2.98 30.47
N TRP A 366 16.21 3.88 29.49
CA TRP A 366 17.00 5.12 29.66
C TRP A 366 16.27 6.16 30.52
N LYS A 367 14.95 6.05 30.60
CA LYS A 367 14.09 6.83 31.52
C LYS A 367 13.04 5.89 32.13
N SER A 368 12.55 6.23 33.31
CA SER A 368 11.40 5.52 33.88
C SER A 368 10.11 5.92 33.15
N PRO A 369 9.17 4.97 32.93
CA PRO A 369 7.83 5.27 32.43
C PRO A 369 7.14 6.34 33.28
N GLN A 370 6.60 7.37 32.65
CA GLN A 370 5.88 8.43 33.36
C GLN A 370 4.41 8.05 33.53
N ILE A 371 4.10 7.37 34.63
CA ILE A 371 2.73 7.07 35.03
C ILE A 371 2.27 8.16 35.99
N PHE A 372 1.40 9.07 35.53
CA PHE A 372 0.97 10.26 36.29
C PHE A 372 0.31 9.92 37.64
N HIS A 373 -0.36 8.77 37.73
CA HIS A 373 -1.02 8.28 38.94
C HIS A 373 -1.16 6.75 38.89
N PRO A 374 -1.06 6.02 40.02
CA PRO A 374 -1.22 4.55 40.06
C PRO A 374 -2.51 4.03 39.41
N ASP A 375 -3.63 4.75 39.57
CA ASP A 375 -4.92 4.37 38.96
C ASP A 375 -4.91 4.39 37.42
N LEU A 376 -3.93 5.07 36.81
CA LEU A 376 -3.77 5.12 35.36
C LEU A 376 -2.83 4.03 34.81
N TYR A 377 -2.28 3.17 35.68
CA TYR A 377 -1.36 2.10 35.28
C TYR A 377 -1.99 1.20 34.19
N GLU A 378 -3.21 0.73 34.40
CA GLU A 378 -3.95 -0.10 33.44
C GLU A 378 -4.14 0.57 32.07
N ALA A 379 -4.24 1.90 32.02
CA ALA A 379 -4.40 2.63 30.76
C ALA A 379 -3.07 2.91 30.03
N LEU A 380 -1.97 3.03 30.76
CA LEU A 380 -0.72 3.59 30.25
C LEU A 380 0.49 2.66 30.26
N HIS A 381 0.43 1.52 30.97
CA HIS A 381 1.57 0.61 31.09
C HIS A 381 2.02 0.06 29.72
N GLU A 382 1.08 -0.29 28.83
CA GLU A 382 1.40 -0.83 27.50
C GLU A 382 2.20 0.16 26.63
N THR A 383 2.05 1.47 26.86
CA THR A 383 2.71 2.53 26.09
C THR A 383 3.75 3.29 26.93
N GLU A 384 4.24 2.67 28.00
CA GLU A 384 5.31 3.21 28.86
C GLU A 384 5.00 4.62 29.40
N GLY A 385 3.72 4.92 29.68
CA GLY A 385 3.27 6.24 30.17
C GLY A 385 2.87 7.24 29.08
N VAL A 386 3.12 6.95 27.80
CA VAL A 386 2.83 7.88 26.69
C VAL A 386 1.41 7.67 26.17
N VAL A 387 0.61 8.74 26.09
CA VAL A 387 -0.77 8.65 25.56
C VAL A 387 -0.75 8.66 24.02
N VAL A 388 -1.09 7.52 23.42
CA VAL A 388 -1.08 7.30 21.95
C VAL A 388 -2.49 7.08 21.40
N PHE A 389 -3.36 6.42 22.17
CA PHE A 389 -4.65 5.95 21.67
C PHE A 389 -5.87 6.70 22.21
N HIS A 390 -6.92 6.80 21.41
CA HIS A 390 -8.22 7.34 21.81
C HIS A 390 -8.81 6.55 22.99
N GLU A 391 -8.63 5.23 22.99
CA GLU A 391 -9.07 4.31 24.03
C GLU A 391 -8.37 4.60 25.36
N GLN A 392 -7.11 5.07 25.34
CA GLN A 392 -6.41 5.50 26.55
C GLN A 392 -7.01 6.79 27.09
N VAL A 393 -7.34 7.75 26.24
CA VAL A 393 -8.02 8.99 26.66
C VAL A 393 -9.37 8.70 27.30
N ILE A 394 -10.17 7.82 26.70
CA ILE A 394 -11.47 7.40 27.24
C ILE A 394 -11.28 6.79 28.64
N ARG A 395 -10.29 5.89 28.80
CA ARG A 395 -9.96 5.29 30.10
C ARG A 395 -9.49 6.32 31.12
N ILE A 396 -8.61 7.24 30.74
CA ILE A 396 -8.11 8.31 31.61
C ILE A 396 -9.27 9.15 32.14
N ILE A 397 -10.14 9.66 31.24
CA ILE A 397 -11.27 10.51 31.63
C ILE A 397 -12.21 9.73 32.55
N SER A 398 -12.57 8.50 32.19
CA SER A 398 -13.48 7.66 32.98
C SER A 398 -12.91 7.35 34.37
N THR A 399 -11.65 6.95 34.48
CA THR A 399 -11.00 6.63 35.77
C THR A 399 -10.90 7.86 36.68
N LEU A 400 -10.55 9.03 36.13
CA LEU A 400 -10.35 10.25 36.92
C LEU A 400 -11.65 10.91 37.37
N THR A 401 -12.73 10.77 36.59
CA THR A 401 -14.00 11.47 36.85
C THR A 401 -15.12 10.53 37.31
N GLY A 402 -14.97 9.22 37.10
CA GLY A 402 -15.97 8.21 37.45
C GLY A 402 -17.15 8.08 36.47
N ILE A 403 -17.11 8.76 35.33
CA ILE A 403 -18.15 8.64 34.29
C ILE A 403 -18.01 7.34 33.49
N SER A 404 -19.05 6.97 32.76
CA SER A 404 -19.03 5.81 31.87
C SER A 404 -18.10 6.01 30.66
N PHE A 405 -17.64 4.91 30.04
CA PHE A 405 -16.86 4.99 28.80
C PHE A 405 -17.61 5.65 27.64
N ALA A 406 -18.94 5.50 27.60
CA ALA A 406 -19.80 6.16 26.62
C ALA A 406 -19.75 7.69 26.77
N GLU A 407 -19.86 8.21 28.00
CA GLU A 407 -19.76 9.65 28.28
C GLU A 407 -18.34 10.17 28.04
N ALA A 408 -17.33 9.35 28.37
CA ALA A 408 -15.93 9.70 28.14
C ALA A 408 -15.56 9.78 26.65
N ASP A 409 -16.15 8.96 25.77
CA ASP A 409 -15.96 9.13 24.30
C ASP A 409 -16.56 10.45 23.80
N GLU A 410 -17.71 10.87 24.32
CA GLU A 410 -18.30 12.17 23.95
C GLU A 410 -17.41 13.34 24.41
N LYS A 411 -16.82 13.27 25.61
CA LYS A 411 -15.82 14.25 26.06
C LYS A 411 -14.58 14.25 25.17
N ARG A 412 -14.07 13.07 24.80
CA ARG A 412 -12.94 12.94 23.86
C ARG A 412 -13.26 13.56 22.50
N ARG A 413 -14.49 13.44 21.99
CA ARG A 413 -14.91 14.08 20.73
C ARG A 413 -14.89 15.60 20.84
N ALA A 414 -15.39 16.15 21.94
CA ALA A 414 -15.37 17.58 22.20
C ALA A 414 -13.95 18.16 22.24
N LEU A 415 -12.93 17.37 22.61
CA LEU A 415 -11.53 17.79 22.54
C LEU A 415 -11.05 18.14 21.11
N SER A 416 -11.78 17.73 20.06
CA SER A 416 -11.37 17.97 18.67
C SER A 416 -11.51 19.44 18.23
N SER A 417 -12.29 20.25 18.94
CA SER A 417 -12.44 21.69 18.68
C SER A 417 -11.87 22.53 19.84
N PRO A 418 -11.31 23.73 19.58
CA PRO A 418 -10.84 24.62 20.63
C PRO A 418 -11.93 24.97 21.65
N GLU A 419 -13.16 25.19 21.19
CA GLU A 419 -14.31 25.51 22.03
C GLU A 419 -14.64 24.32 22.95
N GLY A 420 -14.69 23.11 22.39
CA GLY A 420 -14.97 21.90 23.16
C GLY A 420 -13.84 21.54 24.13
N GLN A 421 -12.59 21.88 23.83
CA GLN A 421 -11.49 21.76 24.79
C GLN A 421 -11.72 22.62 26.04
N GLN A 422 -12.20 23.85 25.88
CA GLN A 422 -12.48 24.72 27.01
C GLN A 422 -13.65 24.20 27.84
N GLU A 423 -14.75 23.77 27.20
CA GLU A 423 -15.90 23.19 27.89
C GLU A 423 -15.53 21.93 28.69
N VAL A 424 -14.71 21.05 28.10
CA VAL A 424 -14.22 19.85 28.79
C VAL A 424 -13.26 20.22 29.90
N CYS A 425 -12.42 21.26 29.74
CA CYS A 425 -11.52 21.75 30.79
C CYS A 425 -12.30 22.17 32.04
N ASP A 426 -13.28 23.04 31.85
CA ASP A 426 -14.08 23.65 32.93
C ASP A 426 -14.84 22.57 33.72
N TRP A 427 -15.23 21.49 33.05
CA TRP A 427 -15.86 20.32 33.66
C TRP A 427 -14.85 19.32 34.29
N PHE A 428 -13.72 19.05 33.63
CA PHE A 428 -12.77 17.99 34.01
C PHE A 428 -12.08 18.27 35.34
N TYR A 429 -11.64 19.51 35.56
CA TYR A 429 -10.97 19.91 36.80
C TYR A 429 -11.82 19.64 38.05
N PRO A 430 -13.05 20.20 38.19
CA PRO A 430 -13.87 19.94 39.36
C PRO A 430 -14.27 18.46 39.50
N ALA A 431 -14.52 17.77 38.38
CA ALA A 431 -14.83 16.34 38.41
C ALA A 431 -13.67 15.49 38.98
N ALA A 432 -12.45 15.70 38.49
CA ALA A 432 -11.26 14.98 38.97
C ALA A 432 -10.91 15.35 40.42
N LEU A 433 -11.00 16.63 40.80
CA LEU A 433 -10.75 17.06 42.18
C LEU A 433 -11.76 16.42 43.15
N SER A 434 -13.03 16.28 42.76
CA SER A 434 -14.06 15.64 43.60
C SER A 434 -13.78 14.16 43.90
N LYS A 435 -13.03 13.49 43.03
CA LYS A 435 -12.57 12.09 43.19
C LYS A 435 -11.34 11.95 44.09
N GLY A 436 -10.72 13.07 44.51
CA GLY A 436 -9.58 13.10 45.44
C GLY A 436 -8.21 13.24 44.77
N TYR A 437 -8.15 13.51 43.47
CA TYR A 437 -6.87 13.74 42.77
C TYR A 437 -6.30 15.12 43.11
N GLN A 438 -4.97 15.19 43.24
CA GLN A 438 -4.25 16.43 43.56
C GLN A 438 -4.20 17.35 42.33
N LEU A 439 -4.36 18.66 42.54
CA LEU A 439 -4.36 19.67 41.46
C LEU A 439 -3.16 19.56 40.49
N PRO A 440 -1.90 19.39 40.96
CA PRO A 440 -0.75 19.25 40.04
C PRO A 440 -0.88 18.07 39.07
N VAL A 441 -1.41 16.93 39.56
CA VAL A 441 -1.61 15.72 38.75
C VAL A 441 -2.70 15.96 37.71
N VAL A 442 -3.82 16.58 38.11
CA VAL A 442 -4.92 16.92 37.19
C VAL A 442 -4.45 17.89 36.11
N THR A 443 -3.64 18.89 36.47
CA THR A 443 -3.09 19.86 35.51
C THR A 443 -2.17 19.19 34.50
N GLU A 444 -1.25 18.33 34.95
CA GLU A 444 -0.34 17.62 34.04
C GLU A 444 -1.10 16.71 33.07
N ILE A 445 -2.09 15.95 33.56
CA ILE A 445 -2.92 15.09 32.72
C ILE A 445 -3.73 15.92 31.72
N TRP A 446 -4.29 17.05 32.15
CA TRP A 446 -5.03 17.93 31.26
C TRP A 446 -4.17 18.46 30.11
N GLU A 447 -2.92 18.84 30.37
CA GLU A 447 -1.98 19.26 29.33
C GLU A 447 -1.76 18.17 28.27
N VAL A 448 -1.65 16.92 28.70
CA VAL A 448 -1.54 15.75 27.80
C VAL A 448 -2.83 15.56 26.99
N LEU A 449 -4.00 15.61 27.63
CA LEU A 449 -5.31 15.47 26.97
C LEU A 449 -5.56 16.58 25.94
N ARG A 450 -5.19 17.82 26.27
CA ARG A 450 -5.32 18.97 25.37
C ARG A 450 -4.40 18.85 24.16
N ALA A 451 -3.14 18.43 24.37
CA ALA A 451 -2.22 18.18 23.26
C ALA A 451 -2.74 17.06 22.35
N PHE A 452 -3.30 16.00 22.94
CA PHE A 452 -3.74 14.79 22.26
C PHE A 452 -4.79 15.01 21.16
N ALA A 453 -5.66 16.02 21.33
CA ALA A 453 -6.68 16.40 20.35
C ALA A 453 -6.18 16.49 18.90
N SER A 454 -4.91 16.84 18.71
CA SER A 454 -4.33 17.05 17.39
C SER A 454 -3.71 15.79 16.75
N PHE A 455 -3.50 14.70 17.49
CA PHE A 455 -2.69 13.57 17.00
C PHE A 455 -3.08 12.17 17.49
N GLY A 456 -4.14 12.04 18.28
CA GLY A 456 -4.61 10.75 18.78
C GLY A 456 -4.98 9.73 17.70
N PHE A 457 -4.77 8.44 18.01
CA PHE A 457 -5.09 7.35 17.07
C PHE A 457 -6.06 6.30 17.61
N CYS A 458 -6.84 5.66 16.74
CA CYS A 458 -7.78 4.60 17.11
C CYS A 458 -7.03 3.28 17.30
N LYS A 459 -6.97 2.74 18.53
CA LYS A 459 -6.29 1.48 18.82
C LYS A 459 -6.93 0.32 18.08
N ALA A 460 -8.27 0.27 18.00
CA ALA A 460 -8.97 -0.77 17.25
C ALA A 460 -8.58 -0.76 15.76
N HIS A 461 -8.41 0.42 15.18
CA HIS A 461 -7.96 0.55 13.79
C HIS A 461 -6.50 0.14 13.61
N ALA A 462 -5.61 0.51 14.55
CA ALA A 462 -4.22 0.05 14.56
C ALA A 462 -4.14 -1.47 14.64
N ALA A 463 -4.90 -2.10 15.53
CA ALA A 463 -4.94 -3.55 15.70
C ALA A 463 -5.41 -4.27 14.43
N ALA A 464 -6.45 -3.74 13.78
CA ALA A 464 -6.93 -4.27 12.50
C ALA A 464 -5.88 -4.22 11.38
N PHE A 465 -4.96 -3.24 11.41
CA PHE A 465 -3.85 -3.15 10.45
C PHE A 465 -2.61 -3.94 10.89
N ALA A 466 -2.37 -4.09 12.20
CA ALA A 466 -1.29 -4.91 12.72
C ALA A 466 -1.43 -6.38 12.33
N LEU A 467 -2.66 -6.89 12.21
CA LEU A 467 -2.92 -8.27 11.79
C LEU A 467 -2.38 -8.60 10.39
N PRO A 468 -2.77 -7.92 9.29
CA PRO A 468 -2.19 -8.17 7.97
C PRO A 468 -0.70 -7.81 7.90
N THR A 469 -0.21 -6.85 8.71
CA THR A 469 1.23 -6.59 8.85
C THR A 469 1.96 -7.82 9.39
N TYR A 470 1.47 -8.40 10.48
CA TYR A 470 2.04 -9.62 11.06
C TYR A 470 1.91 -10.82 10.12
N GLN A 471 0.75 -11.04 9.49
CA GLN A 471 0.54 -12.11 8.51
C GLN A 471 1.51 -11.99 7.33
N SER A 472 1.75 -10.78 6.82
CA SER A 472 2.75 -10.54 5.76
C SER A 472 4.18 -10.87 6.22
N ALA A 473 4.54 -10.50 7.45
CA ALA A 473 5.84 -10.81 8.02
C ALA A 473 6.04 -12.31 8.26
N TRP A 474 5.00 -13.00 8.75
CA TRP A 474 5.00 -14.43 8.99
C TRP A 474 5.19 -15.20 7.67
N LEU A 475 4.43 -14.84 6.63
CA LEU A 475 4.60 -15.44 5.30
C LEU A 475 5.99 -15.19 4.74
N LYS A 476 6.52 -13.97 4.87
CA LYS A 476 7.89 -13.66 4.44
C LYS A 476 8.95 -14.44 5.23
N THR A 477 8.67 -14.79 6.48
CA THR A 477 9.59 -15.55 7.34
C THR A 477 9.60 -17.04 6.99
N HIS A 478 8.42 -17.64 6.83
CA HIS A 478 8.28 -19.10 6.67
C HIS A 478 8.15 -19.56 5.21
N TYR A 479 7.59 -18.73 4.34
CA TYR A 479 7.35 -19.02 2.92
C TYR A 479 7.71 -17.84 2.01
N PRO A 480 8.98 -17.37 2.02
CA PRO A 480 9.39 -16.14 1.36
C PRO A 480 9.15 -16.15 -0.15
N ALA A 481 9.35 -17.28 -0.84
CA ALA A 481 9.16 -17.38 -2.28
C ALA A 481 7.69 -17.16 -2.69
N ALA A 482 6.76 -17.83 -2.01
CA ALA A 482 5.33 -17.68 -2.26
C ALA A 482 4.82 -16.28 -1.90
N PHE A 483 5.30 -15.71 -0.79
CA PHE A 483 4.96 -14.34 -0.38
C PHE A 483 5.41 -13.32 -1.43
N LEU A 484 6.68 -13.38 -1.86
CA LEU A 484 7.23 -12.43 -2.83
C LEU A 484 6.58 -12.60 -4.21
N ALA A 485 6.23 -13.82 -4.63
CA ALA A 485 5.45 -14.03 -5.85
C ALA A 485 4.08 -13.32 -5.78
N GLY A 486 3.42 -13.35 -4.63
CA GLY A 486 2.19 -12.59 -4.38
C GLY A 486 2.40 -11.08 -4.43
N VAL A 487 3.44 -10.57 -3.77
CA VAL A 487 3.78 -9.13 -3.79
C VAL A 487 4.11 -8.65 -5.20
N LEU A 488 4.85 -9.44 -6.00
CA LEU A 488 5.18 -9.10 -7.38
C LEU A 488 3.97 -9.14 -8.32
N THR A 489 3.03 -10.05 -8.06
CA THR A 489 1.82 -10.21 -8.87
C THR A 489 0.82 -9.08 -8.62
N HIS A 490 0.58 -8.72 -7.36
CA HIS A 490 -0.46 -7.75 -6.98
C HIS A 490 0.06 -6.35 -6.67
N ASP A 491 1.37 -6.15 -6.55
CA ASP A 491 2.04 -4.86 -6.35
C ASP A 491 1.39 -4.00 -5.25
N PRO A 492 1.34 -4.48 -4.00
CA PRO A 492 0.64 -3.81 -2.91
C PRO A 492 1.43 -2.67 -2.26
N GLY A 493 2.75 -2.60 -2.48
CA GLY A 493 3.67 -1.71 -1.78
C GLY A 493 3.94 -0.38 -2.49
N MET A 494 4.77 0.46 -1.86
CA MET A 494 5.19 1.76 -2.41
C MET A 494 6.38 1.66 -3.36
N TYR A 495 7.09 0.54 -3.35
CA TYR A 495 8.34 0.36 -4.08
C TYR A 495 8.13 -0.33 -5.43
N PRO A 496 8.92 0.02 -6.45
CA PRO A 496 8.83 -0.63 -7.76
C PRO A 496 9.25 -2.10 -7.65
N LYS A 497 8.66 -2.96 -8.51
CA LYS A 497 8.98 -4.39 -8.60
C LYS A 497 10.48 -4.69 -8.75
N ARG A 498 11.21 -3.80 -9.41
CA ARG A 498 12.68 -3.88 -9.52
C ARG A 498 13.36 -4.00 -8.15
N LEU A 499 12.96 -3.20 -7.15
CA LEU A 499 13.53 -3.32 -5.80
C LEU A 499 13.13 -4.65 -5.14
N MET A 500 11.91 -5.13 -5.40
CA MET A 500 11.47 -6.43 -4.89
C MET A 500 12.28 -7.59 -5.48
N MET A 501 12.80 -7.48 -6.72
CA MET A 501 13.75 -8.47 -7.27
C MET A 501 15.04 -8.56 -6.46
N ASP A 502 15.53 -7.44 -5.92
CA ASP A 502 16.70 -7.46 -5.05
C ASP A 502 16.42 -8.13 -3.71
N GLU A 503 15.20 -7.96 -3.18
CA GLU A 503 14.76 -8.68 -1.98
C GLU A 503 14.76 -10.20 -2.22
N VAL A 504 14.27 -10.65 -3.40
CA VAL A 504 14.32 -12.06 -3.83
C VAL A 504 15.76 -12.57 -3.86
N ARG A 505 16.69 -11.80 -4.45
CA ARG A 505 18.13 -12.14 -4.49
C ARG A 505 18.74 -12.25 -3.09
N GLN A 506 18.45 -11.29 -2.22
CA GLN A 506 19.01 -11.23 -0.86
C GLN A 506 18.52 -12.35 0.05
N LEU A 507 17.29 -12.81 -0.15
CA LEU A 507 16.74 -13.98 0.54
C LEU A 507 17.23 -15.29 -0.07
N GLY A 508 18.04 -15.23 -1.12
CA GLY A 508 18.60 -16.41 -1.74
C GLY A 508 17.55 -17.20 -2.52
N ILE A 509 16.52 -16.57 -3.08
CA ILE A 509 15.55 -17.22 -3.96
C ILE A 509 16.02 -17.04 -5.42
N GLY A 510 15.86 -18.08 -6.25
CA GLY A 510 16.18 -17.99 -7.67
C GLY A 510 15.18 -17.12 -8.44
N ILE A 511 15.61 -16.50 -9.54
CA ILE A 511 14.71 -15.76 -10.42
C ILE A 511 14.64 -16.51 -11.75
N GLY A 512 13.46 -17.06 -12.04
CA GLY A 512 13.17 -17.71 -13.32
C GLY A 512 12.77 -16.66 -14.34
N VAL A 513 13.52 -16.56 -15.45
CA VAL A 513 13.20 -15.64 -16.55
C VAL A 513 11.82 -15.95 -17.15
N VAL A 514 11.19 -14.97 -17.80
CA VAL A 514 9.97 -15.24 -18.58
C VAL A 514 10.27 -16.32 -19.61
N ASP A 515 9.32 -17.23 -19.79
CA ASP A 515 9.38 -18.40 -20.67
C ASP A 515 8.00 -18.63 -21.29
N VAL A 516 7.92 -18.74 -22.62
CA VAL A 516 6.65 -18.84 -23.34
C VAL A 516 5.85 -20.12 -23.06
N ASN A 517 6.49 -21.17 -22.55
CA ASN A 517 5.89 -22.48 -22.26
C ASN A 517 5.56 -22.67 -20.79
N HIS A 518 6.32 -22.01 -19.90
CA HIS A 518 6.18 -22.22 -18.46
C HIS A 518 5.59 -21.01 -17.72
N SER A 519 5.70 -19.80 -18.27
CA SER A 519 5.20 -18.59 -17.62
C SER A 519 3.71 -18.42 -17.84
N THR A 520 3.03 -17.95 -16.80
CA THR A 520 1.59 -17.68 -16.80
C THR A 520 1.33 -16.19 -16.58
N ARG A 521 0.06 -15.80 -16.49
CA ARG A 521 -0.39 -14.45 -16.14
C ARG A 521 0.25 -13.94 -14.85
N ASN A 522 0.44 -14.81 -13.86
CA ASN A 522 0.96 -14.46 -12.53
C ASN A 522 2.34 -15.10 -12.27
N HIS A 523 3.07 -14.57 -11.28
CA HIS A 523 4.38 -15.09 -10.88
C HIS A 523 4.23 -16.41 -10.13
N ARG A 524 4.99 -17.44 -10.50
CA ARG A 524 4.84 -18.77 -9.88
C ARG A 524 6.10 -19.21 -9.18
N VAL A 525 5.91 -19.92 -8.06
CA VAL A 525 7.02 -20.62 -7.39
C VAL A 525 7.29 -21.95 -8.09
N GLU A 526 8.55 -22.18 -8.42
CA GLU A 526 9.06 -23.42 -8.99
C GLU A 526 10.30 -23.86 -8.20
N VAL A 527 10.64 -25.14 -8.29
CA VAL A 527 11.84 -25.67 -7.66
C VAL A 527 12.80 -26.07 -8.76
N VAL A 528 13.88 -25.29 -8.93
CA VAL A 528 14.91 -25.51 -9.94
C VAL A 528 16.19 -25.95 -9.23
N GLY A 529 16.64 -27.18 -9.49
CA GLY A 529 17.88 -27.71 -8.89
C GLY A 529 17.84 -27.81 -7.36
N GLY A 530 16.65 -28.04 -6.78
CA GLY A 530 16.46 -28.12 -5.33
C GLY A 530 16.39 -26.77 -4.62
N ARG A 531 16.37 -25.66 -5.35
CA ARG A 531 16.20 -24.30 -4.83
C ARG A 531 14.88 -23.71 -5.31
N GLU A 532 14.15 -23.04 -4.43
CA GLU A 532 12.95 -22.29 -4.84
C GLU A 532 13.36 -21.12 -5.75
N SER A 533 12.65 -20.98 -6.86
CA SER A 533 12.74 -19.85 -7.78
C SER A 533 11.37 -19.28 -8.10
N ILE A 534 11.32 -17.97 -8.35
CA ILE A 534 10.10 -17.27 -8.78
C ILE A 534 10.18 -17.08 -10.29
N ARG A 535 9.31 -17.76 -11.02
CA ARG A 535 9.11 -17.56 -12.47
C ARG A 535 8.37 -16.25 -12.69
N LEU A 536 8.96 -15.37 -13.50
CA LEU A 536 8.34 -14.10 -13.87
C LEU A 536 7.08 -14.29 -14.71
N ALA A 537 6.17 -13.33 -14.56
CA ALA A 537 4.85 -13.40 -15.16
C ALA A 537 4.80 -12.76 -16.56
N LEU A 538 3.88 -13.22 -17.40
CA LEU A 538 3.63 -12.60 -18.71
C LEU A 538 3.03 -11.19 -18.57
N GLN A 539 2.28 -10.92 -17.49
CA GLN A 539 1.63 -9.63 -17.26
C GLN A 539 2.59 -8.45 -17.08
N ASP A 540 3.87 -8.71 -16.76
CA ASP A 540 4.86 -7.64 -16.56
C ASP A 540 5.45 -7.12 -17.88
N ILE A 541 5.14 -7.77 -19.01
CA ILE A 541 5.61 -7.35 -20.31
C ILE A 541 4.90 -6.05 -20.71
N SER A 542 5.68 -5.01 -20.93
CA SER A 542 5.19 -3.69 -21.31
C SER A 542 4.36 -3.76 -22.60
N GLY A 543 3.10 -3.32 -22.49
CA GLY A 543 2.16 -3.24 -23.62
C GLY A 543 1.37 -4.51 -23.93
N ILE A 544 1.56 -5.60 -23.18
CA ILE A 544 0.79 -6.84 -23.39
C ILE A 544 -0.66 -6.67 -22.94
N SER A 545 -1.60 -7.20 -23.72
CA SER A 545 -3.03 -7.18 -23.37
C SER A 545 -3.48 -8.45 -22.64
N ASP A 546 -4.55 -8.35 -21.83
CA ASP A 546 -5.19 -9.51 -21.19
C ASP A 546 -5.59 -10.61 -22.18
N GLY A 547 -6.01 -10.20 -23.39
CA GLY A 547 -6.37 -11.11 -24.47
C GLY A 547 -5.16 -11.88 -25.01
N GLU A 548 -4.02 -11.19 -25.21
CA GLU A 548 -2.76 -11.84 -25.63
C GLU A 548 -2.24 -12.81 -24.59
N ILE A 549 -2.24 -12.44 -23.30
CA ILE A 549 -1.82 -13.35 -22.21
C ILE A 549 -2.65 -14.63 -22.24
N THR A 550 -3.98 -14.49 -22.28
CA THR A 550 -4.90 -15.63 -22.26
C THR A 550 -4.72 -16.52 -23.50
N SER A 551 -4.47 -15.91 -24.67
CA SER A 551 -4.17 -16.65 -25.90
C SER A 551 -2.84 -17.39 -25.83
N ILE A 552 -1.82 -16.77 -25.22
CA ILE A 552 -0.51 -17.40 -25.00
C ILE A 552 -0.67 -18.62 -24.08
N GLU A 553 -1.33 -18.47 -22.93
CA GLU A 553 -1.53 -19.57 -21.98
C GLU A 553 -2.30 -20.74 -22.60
N ASN A 554 -3.37 -20.47 -23.36
CA ASN A 554 -4.15 -21.52 -24.04
C ASN A 554 -3.38 -22.24 -25.16
N GLY A 555 -2.34 -21.59 -25.71
CA GLY A 555 -1.51 -22.15 -26.75
C GLY A 555 -0.31 -22.96 -26.24
N GLN A 556 -0.05 -22.99 -24.94
CA GLN A 556 1.07 -23.74 -24.37
C GLN A 556 0.84 -25.27 -24.46
N PRO A 557 1.89 -26.09 -24.67
CA PRO A 557 3.25 -25.70 -25.04
C PRO A 557 3.39 -25.43 -26.55
N TYR A 558 4.35 -24.57 -26.88
CA TYR A 558 4.81 -24.24 -28.22
C TYR A 558 6.06 -25.03 -28.58
N LEU A 559 6.15 -25.42 -29.85
CA LEU A 559 7.30 -26.17 -30.39
C LEU A 559 8.43 -25.25 -30.84
N ASP A 560 8.07 -24.14 -31.51
CA ASP A 560 9.00 -23.18 -32.07
C ASP A 560 8.36 -21.78 -32.15
N LEU A 561 9.14 -20.80 -32.60
CA LEU A 561 8.74 -19.41 -32.78
C LEU A 561 7.61 -19.25 -33.81
N ALA A 562 7.55 -20.09 -34.84
CA ALA A 562 6.53 -19.99 -35.86
C ALA A 562 5.17 -20.52 -35.36
N ASP A 563 5.18 -21.63 -34.63
CA ASP A 563 4.00 -22.16 -33.93
C ASP A 563 3.49 -21.17 -32.90
N PHE A 564 4.40 -20.51 -32.16
CA PHE A 564 4.04 -19.43 -31.25
C PHE A 564 3.30 -18.29 -31.96
N VAL A 565 3.88 -17.70 -33.02
CA VAL A 565 3.26 -16.58 -33.75
C VAL A 565 1.90 -16.99 -34.33
N ARG A 566 1.78 -18.23 -34.83
CA ARG A 566 0.55 -18.74 -35.44
C ARG A 566 -0.56 -19.01 -34.43
N ARG A 567 -0.26 -19.65 -33.31
CA ARG A 567 -1.26 -20.09 -32.30
C ARG A 567 -1.57 -19.01 -31.27
N SER A 568 -0.57 -18.27 -30.79
CA SER A 568 -0.79 -17.20 -29.80
C SER A 568 -1.50 -15.99 -30.40
N GLY A 569 -1.26 -15.70 -31.69
CA GLY A 569 -1.73 -14.46 -32.31
C GLY A 569 -1.15 -13.20 -31.66
N ALA A 570 -0.07 -13.32 -30.87
CA ALA A 570 0.57 -12.19 -30.21
C ALA A 570 0.98 -11.13 -31.23
N SER A 571 0.92 -9.87 -30.86
CA SER A 571 1.36 -8.78 -31.72
C SER A 571 2.89 -8.79 -31.90
N GLN A 572 3.36 -8.24 -33.03
CA GLN A 572 4.79 -8.18 -33.34
C GLN A 572 5.63 -7.51 -32.22
N PRO A 573 5.21 -6.39 -31.61
CA PRO A 573 5.97 -5.78 -30.51
C PRO A 573 6.13 -6.71 -29.30
N ILE A 574 5.10 -7.50 -28.97
CA ILE A 574 5.13 -8.44 -27.84
C ILE A 574 6.04 -9.62 -28.14
N CYS A 575 5.99 -10.15 -29.37
CA CYS A 575 6.89 -11.22 -29.79
C CYS A 575 8.37 -10.76 -29.78
N GLU A 576 8.64 -9.54 -30.26
CA GLU A 576 9.97 -8.93 -30.18
C GLU A 576 10.43 -8.75 -28.72
N ALA A 577 9.55 -8.23 -27.85
CA ALA A 577 9.84 -8.09 -26.42
C ALA A 577 10.18 -9.45 -25.77
N LEU A 578 9.38 -10.50 -26.03
CA LEU A 578 9.61 -11.85 -25.52
C LEU A 578 10.97 -12.41 -25.97
N VAL A 579 11.35 -12.21 -27.24
CA VAL A 579 12.68 -12.63 -27.73
C VAL A 579 13.79 -11.86 -27.02
N LEU A 580 13.65 -10.54 -26.86
CA LEU A 580 14.67 -9.68 -26.24
C LEU A 580 14.91 -10.04 -24.77
N ILE A 581 13.86 -10.35 -24.01
CA ILE A 581 13.97 -10.71 -22.59
C ILE A 581 14.37 -12.18 -22.37
N GLY A 582 14.27 -13.04 -23.40
CA GLY A 582 14.68 -14.44 -23.33
C GLY A 582 13.54 -15.45 -23.16
N GLY A 583 12.31 -15.07 -23.48
CA GLY A 583 11.12 -15.92 -23.45
C GLY A 583 11.24 -17.23 -24.25
N PHE A 584 12.12 -17.26 -25.25
CA PHE A 584 12.34 -18.40 -26.14
C PHE A 584 13.66 -19.14 -25.87
N ASP A 585 14.41 -18.76 -24.84
CA ASP A 585 15.74 -19.34 -24.56
C ASP A 585 15.67 -20.85 -24.25
N SER A 586 14.54 -21.35 -23.72
CA SER A 586 14.32 -22.80 -23.47
C SER A 586 14.08 -23.63 -24.73
N LEU A 587 13.55 -23.01 -25.79
CA LEU A 587 13.26 -23.66 -27.07
C LEU A 587 14.50 -23.77 -27.98
N TYR A 588 15.46 -22.85 -27.82
CA TYR A 588 16.60 -22.73 -28.72
C TYR A 588 17.93 -22.80 -27.99
N ASN A 589 18.51 -24.00 -27.93
CA ASN A 589 19.87 -24.23 -27.44
C ASN A 589 20.90 -24.04 -28.57
N GLY A 590 21.17 -22.79 -28.97
CA GLY A 590 22.26 -22.51 -29.94
C GLY A 590 22.12 -21.23 -30.76
N LEU A 591 20.90 -20.70 -30.89
CA LEU A 591 20.63 -19.45 -31.62
C LEU A 591 20.75 -18.24 -30.70
N ASN A 592 21.23 -17.12 -31.23
CA ASN A 592 21.28 -15.88 -30.46
C ASN A 592 19.94 -15.15 -30.52
N ARG A 593 19.58 -14.41 -29.46
CA ARG A 593 18.36 -13.56 -29.44
C ARG A 593 18.27 -12.60 -30.63
N ARG A 594 19.42 -12.13 -31.15
CA ARG A 594 19.48 -11.30 -32.38
C ARG A 594 19.08 -12.07 -33.64
N ASP A 595 19.44 -13.35 -33.74
CA ASP A 595 19.02 -14.22 -34.85
C ASP A 595 17.51 -14.44 -34.81
N LEU A 596 16.97 -14.70 -33.61
CA LEU A 596 15.52 -14.86 -33.41
C LEU A 596 14.76 -13.60 -33.80
N LEU A 597 15.25 -12.41 -33.43
CA LEU A 597 14.59 -11.13 -33.75
C LEU A 597 14.53 -10.85 -35.26
N LEU A 598 15.57 -11.23 -36.02
CA LEU A 598 15.54 -11.14 -37.49
C LEU A 598 14.42 -12.02 -38.06
N ASN A 599 14.27 -13.22 -37.52
CA ASN A 599 13.29 -14.20 -37.99
C ASN A 599 11.85 -13.82 -37.62
N VAL A 600 11.62 -13.16 -36.48
CA VAL A 600 10.30 -12.60 -36.13
C VAL A 600 9.77 -11.70 -37.25
N ASN A 601 10.60 -10.80 -37.77
CA ASN A 601 10.18 -9.87 -38.83
C ASN A 601 9.81 -10.64 -40.13
N ASN A 602 10.57 -11.68 -40.48
CA ASN A 602 10.26 -12.53 -41.63
C ASN A 602 8.95 -13.30 -41.44
N LEU A 603 8.72 -13.86 -40.25
CA LEU A 603 7.50 -14.60 -39.91
C LEU A 603 6.24 -13.72 -40.00
N TYR A 604 6.27 -12.50 -39.46
CA TYR A 604 5.12 -11.60 -39.57
C TYR A 604 4.88 -11.10 -41.01
N ARG A 605 5.93 -10.95 -41.83
CA ARG A 605 5.78 -10.66 -43.26
C ARG A 605 5.11 -11.82 -43.99
N TRP A 606 5.52 -13.06 -43.74
CA TRP A 606 4.92 -14.24 -44.34
C TRP A 606 3.51 -14.52 -43.84
N SER A 607 3.25 -14.34 -42.54
CA SER A 607 1.93 -14.44 -41.95
C SER A 607 0.95 -13.48 -42.63
N ARG A 608 1.30 -12.19 -42.77
CA ARG A 608 0.48 -11.20 -43.48
C ARG A 608 0.28 -11.54 -44.96
N SER A 609 1.26 -12.20 -45.59
CA SER A 609 1.13 -12.64 -46.98
C SER A 609 0.22 -13.87 -47.12
N ALA A 610 0.25 -14.78 -46.15
CA ALA A 610 -0.61 -15.95 -46.08
C ALA A 610 -2.08 -15.59 -45.78
N THR A 611 -2.34 -14.60 -44.91
CA THR A 611 -3.71 -14.13 -44.63
C THR A 611 -4.37 -13.42 -45.82
N ARG A 612 -3.59 -12.90 -46.79
CA ARG A 612 -4.11 -12.30 -48.03
C ARG A 612 -4.56 -13.33 -49.07
N LEU A 613 -4.12 -14.57 -48.95
CA LEU A 613 -4.53 -15.67 -49.82
C LEU A 613 -5.78 -16.31 -49.20
N GLY A 614 -6.95 -15.77 -49.56
CA GLY A 614 -8.25 -16.29 -49.13
C GLY A 614 -8.38 -17.81 -49.32
N GLY A 615 -9.09 -18.45 -48.40
CA GLY A 615 -9.14 -19.89 -48.19
C GLY A 615 -9.32 -20.73 -49.47
N GLY A 616 -8.50 -21.75 -49.61
CA GLY A 616 -8.61 -22.76 -50.66
C GLY A 616 -7.38 -23.63 -50.86
N GLN A 617 -6.19 -23.17 -50.46
CA GLN A 617 -4.94 -23.91 -50.65
C GLN A 617 -4.28 -24.20 -49.30
N LEU A 618 -4.14 -25.48 -48.97
CA LEU A 618 -3.29 -25.93 -47.85
C LEU A 618 -1.87 -25.45 -48.15
N THR A 619 -1.46 -24.34 -47.54
CA THR A 619 -0.06 -23.95 -47.52
C THR A 619 0.68 -25.03 -46.74
N LEU A 620 1.44 -25.88 -47.46
CA LEU A 620 2.48 -26.71 -46.83
C LEU A 620 3.46 -25.72 -46.18
N GLY A 621 3.25 -25.46 -44.90
CA GLY A 621 4.00 -24.50 -44.10
C GLY A 621 5.39 -25.03 -43.82
N PHE A 622 6.25 -25.03 -44.83
CA PHE A 622 7.69 -25.12 -44.62
C PHE A 622 8.16 -23.76 -44.11
N THR A 623 8.11 -23.57 -42.79
CA THR A 623 8.94 -22.57 -42.14
C THR A 623 10.38 -23.01 -42.31
N PRO A 624 11.24 -22.23 -42.98
CA PRO A 624 12.64 -22.58 -43.12
C PRO A 624 13.27 -22.76 -41.74
N GLU A 625 14.19 -23.73 -41.63
CA GLU A 625 14.95 -23.95 -40.41
C GLU A 625 15.70 -22.68 -40.02
N LEU A 626 15.69 -22.38 -38.72
CA LEU A 626 16.35 -21.21 -38.18
C LEU A 626 17.86 -21.43 -38.20
N GLU A 627 18.55 -20.85 -39.18
CA GLU A 627 20.00 -20.87 -39.26
C GLU A 627 20.64 -19.75 -38.42
N ALA A 628 21.78 -20.05 -37.80
CA ALA A 628 22.56 -19.05 -37.08
C ALA A 628 23.18 -18.07 -38.07
N SER A 629 22.84 -16.78 -37.98
CA SER A 629 23.34 -15.77 -38.92
C SER A 629 24.79 -15.32 -38.65
N GLY A 630 25.40 -15.81 -37.55
CA GLY A 630 26.74 -15.44 -37.12
C GLY A 630 26.82 -14.10 -36.39
N LEU A 631 25.68 -13.46 -36.07
CA LEU A 631 25.64 -12.21 -35.32
C LEU A 631 26.24 -12.36 -33.91
N PRO A 632 26.93 -11.32 -33.39
CA PRO A 632 27.52 -11.37 -32.07
C PRO A 632 26.44 -11.54 -30.99
N LYS A 633 26.74 -12.37 -29.99
CA LYS A 633 25.91 -12.54 -28.79
C LYS A 633 25.66 -11.19 -28.12
N MET A 634 24.45 -11.00 -27.60
CA MET A 634 24.13 -9.83 -26.78
C MET A 634 25.02 -9.81 -25.54
N THR A 635 25.60 -8.65 -25.28
CA THR A 635 26.37 -8.39 -24.06
C THR A 635 25.44 -8.43 -22.85
N LYS A 636 26.00 -8.66 -21.66
CA LYS A 636 25.23 -8.64 -20.40
C LYS A 636 24.52 -7.31 -20.18
N ARG A 637 25.16 -6.19 -20.55
CA ARG A 637 24.61 -4.84 -20.41
C ARG A 637 23.40 -4.61 -21.31
N GLU A 638 23.47 -5.07 -22.56
CA GLU A 638 22.34 -5.00 -23.49
C GLU A 638 21.14 -5.83 -23.00
N LYS A 639 21.39 -7.05 -22.49
CA LYS A 639 20.33 -7.89 -21.92
C LYS A 639 19.57 -7.18 -20.79
N VAL A 640 20.30 -6.63 -19.81
CA VAL A 640 19.69 -5.90 -18.69
C VAL A 640 18.96 -4.64 -19.16
N SER A 641 19.48 -3.93 -20.18
CA SER A 641 18.76 -2.79 -20.78
C SER A 641 17.40 -3.22 -21.33
N TYR A 642 17.34 -4.30 -22.11
CA TYR A 642 16.08 -4.80 -22.66
C TYR A 642 15.13 -5.33 -21.58
N GLU A 643 15.66 -5.96 -20.53
CA GLU A 643 14.86 -6.36 -19.36
C GLU A 643 14.23 -5.13 -18.69
N LEU A 644 14.96 -4.04 -18.51
CA LEU A 644 14.42 -2.80 -17.95
C LEU A 644 13.40 -2.13 -18.88
N ASP A 645 13.66 -2.10 -20.18
CA ASP A 645 12.78 -1.44 -21.15
C ASP A 645 11.44 -2.20 -21.33
N HIS A 646 11.47 -3.54 -21.29
CA HIS A 646 10.30 -4.37 -21.54
C HIS A 646 9.62 -4.94 -20.29
N LEU A 647 10.35 -5.17 -19.19
CA LEU A 647 9.79 -5.67 -17.92
C LEU A 647 9.79 -4.62 -16.80
N GLY A 648 10.59 -3.54 -16.93
CA GLY A 648 10.79 -2.59 -15.84
C GLY A 648 11.61 -3.16 -14.67
N MET A 649 12.28 -4.30 -14.86
CA MET A 649 13.00 -5.05 -13.83
C MET A 649 14.36 -5.47 -14.36
N ASP A 650 15.39 -5.45 -13.51
CA ASP A 650 16.66 -6.09 -13.81
C ASP A 650 16.57 -7.54 -13.35
N VAL A 651 16.68 -8.51 -14.25
CA VAL A 651 16.45 -9.94 -13.95
C VAL A 651 17.78 -10.67 -13.87
N SER A 652 18.59 -10.55 -14.92
CA SER A 652 19.85 -11.26 -15.07
C SER A 652 20.95 -10.76 -14.13
N HIS A 653 21.12 -9.44 -14.03
CA HIS A 653 22.18 -8.78 -13.26
C HIS A 653 21.69 -7.42 -12.75
N HIS A 654 22.06 -7.04 -11.53
CA HIS A 654 21.70 -5.72 -11.02
C HIS A 654 22.49 -4.61 -11.75
N VAL A 655 21.85 -3.47 -12.02
CA VAL A 655 22.45 -2.38 -12.83
C VAL A 655 23.78 -1.86 -12.27
N ILE A 656 23.93 -1.85 -10.95
CA ILE A 656 25.15 -1.37 -10.27
C ILE A 656 26.34 -2.33 -10.43
N GLU A 657 26.12 -3.61 -10.73
CA GLU A 657 27.21 -4.59 -10.92
C GLU A 657 28.16 -4.18 -12.04
N PHE A 658 27.66 -3.51 -13.09
CA PHE A 658 28.50 -3.01 -14.19
C PHE A 658 29.48 -1.91 -13.77
N TYR A 659 29.26 -1.29 -12.61
CA TYR A 659 30.10 -0.24 -12.03
C TYR A 659 30.96 -0.76 -10.86
N ALA A 660 30.88 -2.05 -10.52
CA ALA A 660 31.49 -2.60 -9.31
C ALA A 660 33.02 -2.38 -9.23
N ALA A 661 33.75 -2.52 -10.34
CA ALA A 661 35.20 -2.29 -10.37
C ALA A 661 35.56 -0.86 -9.95
N PHE A 662 34.89 0.12 -10.56
CA PHE A 662 35.03 1.54 -10.23
C PHE A 662 34.65 1.81 -8.77
N LEU A 663 33.49 1.31 -8.33
CA LEU A 663 32.99 1.51 -6.97
C LEU A 663 33.93 0.94 -5.89
N ASN A 664 34.54 -0.22 -6.15
CA ASN A 664 35.51 -0.83 -5.25
C ASN A 664 36.81 0.00 -5.19
N GLU A 665 37.29 0.55 -6.31
CA GLU A 665 38.49 1.41 -6.33
C GLU A 665 38.30 2.73 -5.57
N ILE A 666 37.12 3.35 -5.67
CA ILE A 666 36.82 4.59 -4.93
C ILE A 666 36.43 4.36 -3.46
N GLY A 667 36.36 3.11 -3.01
CA GLY A 667 35.98 2.75 -1.65
C GLY A 667 34.53 3.06 -1.30
N ALA A 668 33.60 2.91 -2.27
CA ALA A 668 32.18 3.05 -1.99
C ALA A 668 31.67 1.92 -1.10
N VAL A 669 30.88 2.27 -0.08
CA VAL A 669 30.34 1.36 0.93
C VAL A 669 29.00 0.80 0.44
N ARG A 670 28.81 -0.51 0.59
CA ARG A 670 27.55 -1.19 0.26
C ARG A 670 26.50 -0.91 1.34
N SER A 671 25.23 -0.90 0.95
CA SER A 671 24.10 -0.68 1.84
C SER A 671 24.07 -1.68 3.02
N SER A 672 24.43 -2.94 2.77
CA SER A 672 24.54 -4.00 3.78
C SER A 672 25.65 -3.76 4.82
N GLU A 673 26.68 -3.00 4.47
CA GLU A 673 27.84 -2.71 5.32
C GLU A 673 27.66 -1.41 6.11
N LEU A 674 26.64 -0.60 5.81
CA LEU A 674 26.39 0.67 6.49
C LEU A 674 26.25 0.49 8.01
N LEU A 675 25.57 -0.57 8.46
CA LEU A 675 25.37 -0.84 9.89
C LEU A 675 26.68 -1.11 10.65
N ALA A 676 27.74 -1.55 9.98
CA ALA A 676 29.05 -1.78 10.58
C ALA A 676 29.86 -0.48 10.74
N GLN A 677 29.47 0.59 10.05
CA GLN A 677 30.18 1.85 10.09
C GLN A 677 29.89 2.64 11.39
N ARG A 678 30.86 3.47 11.77
CA ARG A 678 30.75 4.35 12.94
C ARG A 678 29.78 5.51 12.65
N SER A 679 29.07 5.98 13.67
CA SER A 679 28.31 7.23 13.53
C SER A 679 29.26 8.40 13.21
N GLU A 680 28.78 9.37 12.44
CA GLU A 680 29.52 10.56 11.98
C GLU A 680 30.68 10.30 11.01
N SER A 681 30.89 9.06 10.55
CA SER A 681 31.87 8.80 9.49
C SER A 681 31.35 9.30 8.14
N SER A 682 32.26 9.87 7.33
CA SER A 682 31.97 10.18 5.94
C SER A 682 32.13 8.93 5.08
N VAL A 683 31.13 8.62 4.26
CA VAL A 683 31.13 7.46 3.35
C VAL A 683 30.63 7.87 1.97
N LEU A 684 31.03 7.10 0.96
CA LEU A 684 30.48 7.16 -0.39
C LEU A 684 29.51 5.99 -0.57
N VAL A 685 28.31 6.27 -1.07
CA VAL A 685 27.31 5.27 -1.43
C VAL A 685 26.89 5.48 -2.87
N ALA A 686 26.70 4.40 -3.61
CA ALA A 686 26.23 4.44 -4.99
C ALA A 686 24.99 3.58 -5.15
N GLY A 687 24.09 4.00 -6.02
CA GLY A 687 22.88 3.25 -6.25
C GLY A 687 21.96 3.88 -7.27
N ILE A 688 20.96 3.12 -7.67
CA ILE A 688 19.86 3.56 -8.51
C ILE A 688 18.76 4.17 -7.63
N LYS A 689 18.20 5.29 -8.08
CA LYS A 689 17.09 5.99 -7.43
C LYS A 689 15.86 5.10 -7.41
N VAL A 690 15.32 4.89 -6.21
CA VAL A 690 14.07 4.15 -5.99
C VAL A 690 12.92 5.12 -5.72
N ALA A 691 13.11 5.99 -4.72
CA ALA A 691 12.08 6.92 -4.28
C ALA A 691 12.70 8.28 -3.94
N LEU A 692 11.98 9.35 -4.28
CA LEU A 692 12.33 10.73 -3.94
C LEU A 692 11.11 11.38 -3.31
N GLN A 693 11.22 11.77 -2.04
CA GLN A 693 10.13 12.35 -1.26
C GLN A 693 10.51 13.70 -0.67
N THR A 694 9.57 14.64 -0.66
CA THR A 694 9.77 15.97 -0.06
C THR A 694 8.65 16.27 0.95
N PRO A 695 8.60 15.56 2.08
CA PRO A 695 7.56 15.74 3.06
C PRO A 695 7.72 17.09 3.79
N PRO A 696 6.61 17.71 4.25
CA PRO A 696 6.66 18.93 5.04
C PRO A 696 7.26 18.64 6.43
N VAL A 697 8.33 19.35 6.79
CA VAL A 697 9.00 19.21 8.10
C VAL A 697 8.68 20.37 9.04
N ARG A 698 8.77 20.12 10.35
CA ARG A 698 8.47 21.08 11.43
C ARG A 698 9.27 22.38 11.33
N SER A 699 10.52 22.31 10.84
CA SER A 699 11.42 23.47 10.73
C SER A 699 11.03 24.45 9.61
N GLY A 700 10.05 24.13 8.77
CA GLY A 700 9.69 24.93 7.58
C GLY A 700 10.69 24.83 6.42
N ARG A 701 11.95 24.49 6.71
CA ARG A 701 13.00 24.21 5.70
C ARG A 701 12.64 23.02 4.82
N ARG A 702 12.80 23.12 3.50
CA ARG A 702 12.57 21.99 2.59
C ARG A 702 13.57 20.88 2.87
N VAL A 703 13.13 19.63 2.94
CA VAL A 703 13.99 18.43 3.08
C VAL A 703 13.62 17.42 2.00
N ILE A 704 14.63 16.87 1.32
CA ILE A 704 14.44 15.82 0.31
C ILE A 704 15.00 14.51 0.88
N PHE A 705 14.18 13.46 0.88
CA PHE A 705 14.57 12.10 1.20
C PHE A 705 14.72 11.32 -0.11
N LEU A 706 15.91 10.74 -0.30
CA LEU A 706 16.26 9.91 -1.43
C LEU A 706 16.56 8.50 -0.92
N THR A 707 15.87 7.50 -1.46
CA THR A 707 16.22 6.09 -1.25
C THR A 707 16.98 5.59 -2.46
N LEU A 708 18.23 5.16 -2.24
CA LEU A 708 19.06 4.49 -3.23
C LEU A 708 19.08 2.98 -3.00
N ASN A 709 19.26 2.24 -4.08
CA ASN A 709 19.41 0.79 -4.05
C ASN A 709 20.65 0.36 -4.84
N ASP A 710 21.42 -0.55 -4.26
CA ASP A 710 22.71 -1.02 -4.78
C ASP A 710 22.73 -2.54 -5.06
N GLY A 711 21.56 -3.19 -4.98
CA GLY A 711 21.39 -4.64 -5.09
C GLY A 711 21.52 -5.38 -3.76
N TYR A 712 22.14 -4.78 -2.74
CA TYR A 712 22.35 -5.37 -1.41
C TYR A 712 21.41 -4.82 -0.34
N GLY A 713 20.58 -3.84 -0.70
CA GLY A 713 19.64 -3.20 0.21
C GLY A 713 19.22 -1.81 -0.25
N CYS A 714 18.67 -1.05 0.69
CA CYS A 714 18.34 0.36 0.50
C CYS A 714 19.25 1.22 1.37
N SER A 715 19.68 2.37 0.83
CA SER A 715 20.33 3.44 1.59
C SER A 715 19.42 4.66 1.60
N ASP A 716 18.96 5.05 2.78
CA ASP A 716 18.10 6.22 2.96
C ASP A 716 18.93 7.47 3.26
N ILE A 717 18.77 8.49 2.41
CA ILE A 717 19.64 9.66 2.34
C ILE A 717 18.79 10.93 2.46
N THR A 718 19.21 11.84 3.33
CA THR A 718 18.53 13.11 3.57
C THR A 718 19.35 14.29 3.03
N PHE A 719 18.72 15.12 2.20
CA PHE A 719 19.26 16.38 1.70
C PHE A 719 18.56 17.56 2.38
N PHE A 720 19.31 18.33 3.15
CA PHE A 720 18.83 19.59 3.74
C PHE A 720 18.91 20.75 2.75
N GLU A 721 18.14 21.80 3.01
CA GLU A 721 18.00 22.99 2.16
C GLU A 721 19.33 23.56 1.64
N ASP A 722 20.34 23.66 2.51
CA ASP A 722 21.68 24.18 2.20
C ASP A 722 22.33 23.48 1.00
N MET A 723 22.01 22.20 0.77
CA MET A 723 22.56 21.37 -0.30
C MET A 723 21.60 21.22 -1.50
N GLN A 724 20.34 21.62 -1.37
CA GLN A 724 19.36 21.39 -2.43
C GLN A 724 19.57 22.31 -3.62
N SER A 725 19.92 23.58 -3.40
CA SER A 725 20.10 24.56 -4.47
C SER A 725 21.15 24.12 -5.50
N SER A 726 22.21 23.45 -5.05
CA SER A 726 23.31 22.99 -5.91
C SER A 726 23.04 21.66 -6.62
N TYR A 727 22.17 20.80 -6.08
CA TYR A 727 21.99 19.42 -6.57
C TYR A 727 20.56 19.05 -6.96
N ALA A 728 19.58 19.95 -6.83
CA ALA A 728 18.17 19.65 -7.15
C ALA A 728 18.00 19.11 -8.58
N GLN A 729 18.59 19.77 -9.58
CA GLN A 729 18.48 19.33 -10.97
C GLN A 729 19.00 17.90 -11.18
N LEU A 730 20.11 17.55 -10.53
CA LEU A 730 20.69 16.21 -10.57
C LEU A 730 19.74 15.18 -9.95
N LEU A 731 19.14 15.48 -8.79
CA LEU A 731 18.24 14.59 -8.07
C LEU A 731 16.97 14.23 -8.88
N TYR A 732 16.43 15.18 -9.62
CA TYR A 732 15.26 14.96 -10.46
C TYR A 732 15.61 14.34 -11.82
N GLY A 733 16.70 14.77 -12.46
CA GLY A 733 17.08 14.37 -13.81
C GLY A 733 17.79 13.02 -13.96
N SER A 734 18.62 12.64 -13.00
CA SER A 734 19.43 11.40 -13.09
C SER A 734 18.75 10.21 -12.39
N SER A 735 19.08 9.00 -12.83
CA SER A 735 18.61 7.73 -12.24
C SER A 735 19.69 7.04 -11.41
N LEU A 736 20.96 7.18 -11.76
CA LEU A 736 22.10 6.58 -11.07
C LEU A 736 22.91 7.64 -10.33
N PHE A 737 23.16 7.42 -9.05
CA PHE A 737 23.81 8.40 -8.18
C PHE A 737 25.03 7.81 -7.50
N LEU A 738 26.05 8.67 -7.35
CA LEU A 738 27.13 8.53 -6.38
C LEU A 738 26.99 9.65 -5.36
N ILE A 739 26.88 9.31 -4.07
CA ILE A 739 26.59 10.28 -3.01
C ILE A 739 27.62 10.16 -1.91
N ARG A 740 28.15 11.30 -1.48
CA ARG A 740 28.94 11.41 -0.25
C ARG A 740 28.03 11.81 0.89
N GLY A 741 27.95 10.98 1.91
CA GLY A 741 27.12 11.21 3.09
C GLY A 741 27.90 11.10 4.40
N ILE A 742 27.33 11.68 5.46
CA ILE A 742 27.75 11.45 6.84
C ILE A 742 26.74 10.49 7.47
N ILE A 743 27.23 9.41 8.08
CA ILE A 743 26.38 8.40 8.71
C ILE A 743 25.74 8.96 9.98
N ARG A 744 24.44 8.72 10.11
CA ARG A 744 23.65 9.03 11.30
C ARG A 744 23.03 7.73 11.83
N ARG A 745 23.53 7.26 12.98
CA ARG A 745 22.92 6.16 13.71
C ARG A 745 21.90 6.70 14.69
N THR A 746 20.69 6.17 14.63
CA THR A 746 19.57 6.64 15.44
C THR A 746 19.01 5.56 16.38
N GLY A 747 19.45 4.31 16.23
CA GLY A 747 19.13 3.18 17.10
C GLY A 747 20.08 2.00 16.83
N ALA A 748 19.75 0.82 17.36
CA ALA A 748 20.54 -0.40 17.16
C ALA A 748 20.68 -0.76 15.67
N ARG A 749 19.57 -0.67 14.93
CA ARG A 749 19.48 -0.93 13.48
C ARG A 749 18.94 0.26 12.68
N GLY A 750 18.67 1.40 13.32
CA GLY A 750 18.30 2.65 12.65
C GLY A 750 19.52 3.37 12.07
N ILE A 751 19.65 3.41 10.75
CA ILE A 751 20.74 4.08 10.03
C ILE A 751 20.21 4.93 8.88
N SER A 752 20.75 6.15 8.76
CA SER A 752 20.48 7.05 7.64
C SER A 752 21.73 7.84 7.28
N LEU A 753 21.77 8.43 6.09
CA LEU A 753 22.87 9.31 5.68
C LEU A 753 22.39 10.75 5.54
N ARG A 754 23.19 11.70 6.01
CA ARG A 754 23.06 13.12 5.66
C ARG A 754 23.95 13.41 4.46
N ALA A 755 23.36 13.82 3.34
CA ALA A 755 24.13 14.09 2.12
C ALA A 755 25.01 15.35 2.27
N THR A 756 26.24 15.26 1.73
CA THR A 756 27.23 16.35 1.65
C THR A 756 27.74 16.59 0.22
N GLY A 757 27.37 15.74 -0.73
CA GLY A 757 27.68 15.89 -2.16
C GLY A 757 27.00 14.78 -2.97
N ALA A 758 26.63 15.08 -4.21
CA ALA A 758 26.01 14.12 -5.12
C ALA A 758 26.54 14.32 -6.55
N TRP A 759 26.74 13.21 -7.25
CA TRP A 759 27.22 13.16 -8.65
C TRP A 759 26.41 12.11 -9.42
N GLU A 760 26.38 12.26 -10.75
CA GLU A 760 25.83 11.26 -11.64
C GLU A 760 26.83 10.12 -11.82
N LEU A 761 26.42 8.89 -11.50
CA LEU A 761 27.34 7.75 -11.49
C LEU A 761 27.89 7.43 -12.89
N SER A 762 27.07 7.53 -13.93
CA SER A 762 27.49 7.26 -15.31
C SER A 762 28.57 8.24 -15.78
N ALA A 763 28.41 9.53 -15.50
CA ALA A 763 29.37 10.56 -15.87
C ALA A 763 30.73 10.37 -15.16
N GLU A 764 30.72 10.05 -13.87
CA GLU A 764 31.96 9.79 -13.12
C GLU A 764 32.64 8.49 -13.57
N PHE A 765 31.87 7.45 -13.90
CA PHE A 765 32.41 6.23 -14.47
C PHE A 765 33.08 6.44 -15.83
N GLU A 766 32.51 7.29 -16.70
CA GLU A 766 33.13 7.63 -17.98
C GLU A 766 34.45 8.37 -17.80
N LYS A 767 34.53 9.31 -16.85
CA LYS A 767 35.79 10.00 -16.52
C LYS A 767 36.85 9.00 -16.04
N TRP A 768 36.48 8.11 -15.12
CA TRP A 768 37.39 7.06 -14.63
C TRP A 768 37.88 6.18 -15.78
N ARG A 769 36.96 5.67 -16.62
CA ARG A 769 37.32 4.82 -17.76
C ARG A 769 38.29 5.51 -18.72
N ASN A 770 38.09 6.81 -18.98
CA ASN A 770 38.97 7.57 -19.85
C ASN A 770 40.37 7.77 -19.24
N LEU A 771 40.46 7.95 -17.91
CA LEU A 771 41.75 8.02 -17.20
C LEU A 771 42.50 6.68 -17.25
N THR A 772 41.81 5.55 -17.02
CA THR A 772 42.43 4.21 -17.06
C THR A 772 42.93 3.82 -18.45
N VAL A 773 42.32 4.36 -19.52
CA VAL A 773 42.74 4.16 -20.92
C VAL A 773 43.94 5.03 -21.29
N CYS A 774 44.18 6.15 -20.60
CA CYS A 774 45.37 6.98 -20.81
C CYS A 774 46.61 6.48 -20.05
N GLU A 775 46.44 5.68 -19.00
CA GLU A 775 47.54 5.08 -18.22
C GLU A 775 47.97 3.69 -18.72
N ARG A 776 47.26 3.10 -19.69
CA ARG A 776 47.64 1.88 -20.43
C ARG A 776 48.10 2.22 -21.83
#